data_AF-A0A7S1BYK9-F1
#
_entry.id   AF-A0A7S1BYK9-F1
#
_cell.length_a   1.000
_cell.length_b   1.000
_cell.length_c   1.000
_cell.angle_alpha   90.00
_cell.angle_beta   90.00
_cell.angle_gamma   90.00
#
_symmetry.space_group_name_H-M   'P 1'
#
loop_
_entity.id
_entity.type
_entity.pdbx_description
1 polymer ?
#
loop_
_entity_poly.entity_id
_entity_poly.type
_entity_poly.pdbx_seq_one_letter_code
_entity_poly.pdbx_strand_id
1 'polypeptide(L)'
;KKQCFDSNIDVRTRNFLAHILNQDNCNMYCGKRDAERKNNDKYRDIFIQGKYAMLLQNENPDYGEYYCNVTNTHVMGATIWSGQKCFRNTHPNEGDIRDMTYWTGADTHPGNTPDRNPIKEFHDLHKTSILSYPNHHTMDRWANNIKWFNYLGKEDDLLWFHDLPTYITNIYGKSVRERGKGVVVCASQNEVAKNPLMPNSIFEWKLRGRPNYKSEISIQNQKKSVWRMIALKSPDQLRQRIAWALSQILVVSEQNINHRGLTEGFLNYYDIFVKHAFGNYRDILKEVSYNPLMGKMLSFLDSKSSLYTRQQTSRTIFPDENFAREIMQLFSIGTVLLHIDGTQKIDATTGSPIHTYTNHNIMSFARAWTGFRMQLQRANIEKGEVVDPMFIDPIKRDIFPKISLDMNFIGDGLPLCNDLPRRHFLKKKSQYRLLGSVSAPEMLHEEASWRLKPETFRLVLDKSYSKLYKVLNDFTESKVPGTNVFKKKDIECYSDECIVNTLKQVEVNGIFYEYIRPSCVHLSFFENSKSIRKRNGYAMCENKSNIIAASACTKVSRKESQKQGAIDFCKYSGELVTYKTGKKRCSSKWNTNLVTGEYEFSDWSDIDTYPNGCVHDYYWHWSPKDCTLVAKVFGENGNIAVVHQLDIDSKIDNDINFSVWPEFDDENLNYFPVYWQKNKYPNPGNKCGKKACTITYDGLGCLCKVVIVETPVFEENPRSVNEVLSNLNIGSFPPYILKHLSFDQKFKDIYIYHNKKGIPFDTGTVFGVKMHGKMKYFKNILSKVEVAKNSKYHFRNPPKFYSYRDADMEVSRRDAVYETDAVLDHLFYHPNTAPFISNRLIQRLGVSNPSPNYVKNVATAFCTGLFKWNGTAENIVFGKGFYGDLMSTVSAILLDSEFLSVPLDADPTAGSMKEPLLKLMGFLRALEYNSAPFMPELRMYDLERKLGQEAHAAPSVFSYFLSNFSPPGPLFTSSLYAPEAQIQTPPTIIDSINGMLSFIEFGLVDCSGGFGSFSWFIRPR
;
A
#
# COMPACT_ATOMS: atom_id res chain seq x y z
N LYS A 1 12.72 18.50 25.33
CA LYS A 1 13.44 19.69 25.85
C LYS A 1 12.60 20.92 25.50
N LYS A 2 11.93 21.52 26.51
CA LYS A 2 11.20 22.80 26.41
C LYS A 2 12.17 23.92 26.85
N GLN A 3 11.91 25.14 26.37
CA GLN A 3 12.62 26.41 26.62
C GLN A 3 13.78 26.72 25.67
N CYS A 4 13.44 27.49 24.63
CA CYS A 4 14.19 28.65 24.10
C CYS A 4 13.46 29.12 22.86
N PHE A 5 12.57 30.12 22.96
CA PHE A 5 12.29 31.05 21.87
C PHE A 5 11.77 32.35 22.45
N ASP A 6 12.67 33.32 22.44
CA ASP A 6 12.47 34.72 22.77
C ASP A 6 11.62 35.43 21.70
N SER A 7 11.17 36.63 22.03
CA SER A 7 9.92 37.26 21.61
C SER A 7 9.91 38.01 20.26
N ASN A 8 10.87 37.80 19.34
CA ASN A 8 10.96 38.58 18.09
C ASN A 8 11.05 37.75 16.79
N ILE A 9 10.08 36.87 16.54
CA ILE A 9 10.00 36.09 15.29
C ILE A 9 8.66 36.34 14.58
N ASP A 10 8.75 36.74 13.30
CA ASP A 10 7.63 37.00 12.37
C ASP A 10 6.58 35.87 12.35
N VAL A 11 5.31 36.25 12.23
CA VAL A 11 4.12 35.39 12.14
C VAL A 11 4.23 34.37 10.99
N ARG A 12 4.96 34.67 9.90
CA ARG A 12 5.25 33.68 8.84
C ARG A 12 6.14 32.54 9.34
N THR A 13 7.15 32.85 10.14
CA THR A 13 8.08 31.86 10.70
C THR A 13 7.42 31.01 11.79
N ARG A 14 6.46 31.57 12.57
CA ARG A 14 5.62 30.78 13.49
C ARG A 14 4.72 29.76 12.77
N ASN A 15 4.10 30.14 11.65
CA ASN A 15 3.27 29.22 10.87
C ASN A 15 4.10 28.15 10.14
N PHE A 16 5.32 28.50 9.72
CA PHE A 16 6.27 27.57 9.11
C PHE A 16 6.85 26.57 10.13
N LEU A 17 7.16 27.01 11.36
CA LEU A 17 7.61 26.14 12.45
C LEU A 17 6.51 25.23 12.99
N ALA A 18 5.24 25.66 12.98
CA ALA A 18 4.10 24.78 13.28
C ALA A 18 3.91 23.66 12.24
N HIS A 19 4.38 23.87 11.00
CA HIS A 19 4.38 22.86 9.95
C HIS A 19 5.54 21.85 10.10
N ILE A 20 6.67 22.28 10.67
CA ILE A 20 7.84 21.43 10.93
C ILE A 20 7.67 20.60 12.22
N LEU A 21 7.06 21.16 13.26
CA LEU A 21 6.88 20.48 14.56
C LEU A 21 5.75 19.43 14.58
N ASN A 22 4.95 19.32 13.50
CA ASN A 22 3.90 18.30 13.37
C ASN A 22 4.34 17.06 12.56
N GLN A 23 5.63 16.93 12.22
CA GLN A 23 6.14 15.82 11.41
C GLN A 23 6.13 14.45 12.10
N ASP A 24 5.88 14.37 13.41
CA ASP A 24 5.77 13.11 14.16
C ASP A 24 4.35 12.55 14.30
N ASN A 25 3.33 13.20 13.73
CA ASN A 25 1.94 12.71 13.72
C ASN A 25 1.36 12.58 12.31
N CYS A 26 2.11 11.93 11.41
CA CYS A 26 1.61 11.47 10.11
C CYS A 26 0.67 10.25 10.27
N ASN A 27 -0.50 10.48 10.86
CA ASN A 27 -1.66 9.59 10.75
C ASN A 27 -2.93 10.44 10.57
N MET A 28 -3.51 10.34 9.38
CA MET A 28 -4.93 10.57 9.07
C MET A 28 -5.52 11.96 9.39
N TYR A 29 -5.43 12.86 8.41
CA TYR A 29 -6.50 13.83 8.19
C TYR A 29 -7.64 13.16 7.41
N CYS A 30 -8.36 12.23 8.06
CA CYS A 30 -9.71 11.87 7.65
C CYS A 30 -10.66 12.57 8.63
N GLY A 31 -11.35 13.61 8.18
CA GLY A 31 -12.35 14.29 9.01
C GLY A 31 -11.82 15.43 9.87
N LYS A 32 -11.40 16.49 9.19
CA LYS A 32 -11.93 17.86 9.36
C LYS A 32 -11.38 18.68 8.20
N ARG A 33 -12.27 19.25 7.39
CA ARG A 33 -11.88 20.35 6.50
C ARG A 33 -11.51 21.50 7.44
N ASP A 34 -10.23 21.62 7.81
CA ASP A 34 -9.69 22.83 8.44
C ASP A 34 -9.58 23.94 7.39
N ALA A 35 -10.70 24.30 6.76
CA ALA A 35 -10.91 25.60 6.14
C ALA A 35 -11.46 26.61 7.16
N GLU A 36 -11.86 26.16 8.36
CA GLU A 36 -12.52 26.99 9.37
C GLU A 36 -11.68 27.07 10.65
N ARG A 37 -10.72 28.01 10.67
CA ARG A 37 -10.35 28.77 11.89
C ARG A 37 -9.29 29.85 11.73
N LYS A 38 -9.08 30.40 10.52
CA LYS A 38 -8.20 31.58 10.33
C LYS A 38 -8.73 32.66 9.39
N ASN A 39 -10.03 32.70 9.11
CA ASN A 39 -10.62 33.69 8.20
C ASN A 39 -11.78 34.50 8.82
N ASN A 40 -11.69 34.87 10.10
CA ASN A 40 -12.71 35.75 10.70
C ASN A 40 -12.65 37.22 10.23
N ASP A 41 -11.73 37.59 9.33
CA ASP A 41 -11.59 38.99 8.90
C ASP A 41 -11.76 39.25 7.39
N LYS A 42 -12.21 38.28 6.57
CA LYS A 42 -12.21 38.49 5.09
C LYS A 42 -13.43 38.03 4.27
N TYR A 43 -14.53 37.59 4.87
CA TYR A 43 -15.71 37.16 4.10
C TYR A 43 -16.81 38.23 3.92
N ARG A 44 -16.52 39.52 4.17
CA ARG A 44 -17.52 40.59 3.98
C ARG A 44 -17.69 41.09 2.54
N ASP A 45 -16.79 40.73 1.62
CA ASP A 45 -16.82 41.21 0.23
C ASP A 45 -16.98 40.05 -0.76
N ILE A 46 -18.21 39.75 -1.17
CA ILE A 46 -18.51 38.80 -2.25
C ILE A 46 -18.70 39.59 -3.56
N PHE A 47 -17.62 39.82 -4.29
CA PHE A 47 -17.67 40.40 -5.64
C PHE A 47 -17.68 39.28 -6.69
N ILE A 48 -18.83 39.07 -7.36
CA ILE A 48 -19.01 37.98 -8.33
C ILE A 48 -18.97 38.61 -9.72
N GLN A 49 -17.84 38.60 -10.43
CA GLN A 49 -17.67 39.06 -11.84
C GLN A 49 -18.87 39.84 -12.45
N GLY A 50 -19.13 41.07 -11.98
CA GLY A 50 -20.20 41.95 -12.48
C GLY A 50 -21.60 41.80 -11.83
N LYS A 51 -21.71 41.14 -10.69
CA LYS A 51 -22.94 40.89 -9.91
C LYS A 51 -22.72 41.25 -8.43
N TYR A 52 -23.76 41.76 -7.77
CA TYR A 52 -23.69 42.39 -6.44
C TYR A 52 -24.50 41.60 -5.41
N ALA A 53 -23.86 41.14 -4.34
CA ALA A 53 -24.54 40.56 -3.18
C ALA A 53 -24.49 41.55 -2.01
N MET A 54 -25.60 41.74 -1.30
CA MET A 54 -25.66 42.65 -0.16
C MET A 54 -26.31 42.00 1.06
N LEU A 55 -25.77 42.32 2.24
CA LEU A 55 -26.31 42.03 3.55
C LEU A 55 -27.32 43.11 3.94
N LEU A 56 -28.55 42.73 4.29
CA LEU A 56 -29.54 43.68 4.79
C LEU A 56 -29.32 43.95 6.29
N GLN A 57 -29.12 45.21 6.64
CA GLN A 57 -29.10 45.70 8.02
C GLN A 57 -30.09 46.87 8.19
N ASN A 58 -30.61 47.07 9.40
CA ASN A 58 -31.37 48.27 9.73
C ASN A 58 -30.41 49.42 10.04
N GLU A 59 -30.70 50.65 9.60
CA GLU A 59 -29.90 51.84 9.93
C GLU A 59 -30.01 52.21 11.43
N ASN A 60 -29.14 51.63 12.26
CA ASN A 60 -28.49 52.28 13.41
C ASN A 60 -27.50 51.34 14.12
N PRO A 61 -26.19 51.41 13.83
CA PRO A 61 -25.17 50.77 14.65
C PRO A 61 -24.83 51.60 15.92
N ASP A 62 -25.16 52.90 15.93
CA ASP A 62 -24.66 53.87 16.92
C ASP A 62 -25.71 54.30 17.95
N TYR A 63 -26.18 53.36 18.77
CA TYR A 63 -26.73 53.71 20.08
C TYR A 63 -26.08 52.82 21.15
N GLY A 64 -25.45 53.48 22.12
CA GLY A 64 -24.72 52.85 23.22
C GLY A 64 -25.58 51.91 24.06
N GLU A 65 -24.89 50.99 24.74
CA GLU A 65 -25.37 50.05 25.77
C GLU A 65 -26.90 50.00 25.95
N TYR A 66 -27.55 49.15 25.17
CA TYR A 66 -28.99 48.90 25.30
C TYR A 66 -29.28 48.20 26.63
N TYR A 67 -29.69 48.95 27.64
CA TYR A 67 -30.43 48.42 28.78
C TYR A 67 -31.81 47.96 28.28
N CYS A 68 -32.18 46.71 28.57
CA CYS A 68 -33.48 46.15 28.18
C CYS A 68 -34.59 46.82 28.99
N ASN A 69 -35.15 47.91 28.46
CA ASN A 69 -36.15 48.73 29.15
C ASN A 69 -37.42 48.85 28.30
N VAL A 70 -38.56 48.53 28.90
CA VAL A 70 -39.86 48.35 28.23
C VAL A 70 -40.73 49.59 28.42
N THR A 71 -41.18 50.18 27.32
CA THR A 71 -42.52 50.78 27.22
C THR A 71 -43.09 50.81 25.79
N ASN A 72 -42.32 50.56 24.73
CA ASN A 72 -42.85 50.57 23.36
C ASN A 72 -42.41 49.36 22.52
N THR A 73 -43.29 48.37 22.39
CA THR A 73 -43.04 47.10 21.66
C THR A 73 -43.25 47.19 20.16
N HIS A 74 -43.78 48.31 19.65
CA HIS A 74 -44.19 48.45 18.25
C HIS A 74 -43.14 49.08 17.33
N VAL A 75 -41.96 49.44 17.86
CA VAL A 75 -40.87 50.07 17.09
C VAL A 75 -39.80 49.03 16.74
N MET A 76 -39.40 48.96 15.46
CA MET A 76 -38.25 48.16 15.04
C MET A 76 -36.97 48.63 15.73
N GLY A 77 -36.20 47.68 16.27
CA GLY A 77 -35.02 47.90 17.09
C GLY A 77 -35.26 47.87 18.60
N ALA A 78 -36.52 47.88 19.08
CA ALA A 78 -36.85 47.86 20.50
C ALA A 78 -36.43 46.54 21.18
N THR A 79 -35.91 46.60 22.41
CA THR A 79 -35.48 45.43 23.19
C THR A 79 -36.44 45.14 24.34
N ILE A 80 -36.88 43.89 24.48
CA ILE A 80 -37.79 43.43 25.53
C ILE A 80 -37.09 42.40 26.42
N TRP A 81 -37.40 42.44 27.71
CA TRP A 81 -36.93 41.44 28.66
C TRP A 81 -37.95 40.31 28.80
N SER A 82 -37.54 39.06 28.55
CA SER A 82 -38.38 37.89 28.79
C SER A 82 -37.52 36.69 29.21
N GLY A 83 -37.85 36.05 30.34
CA GLY A 83 -37.20 34.80 30.77
C GLY A 83 -35.66 34.84 30.88
N GLN A 84 -35.09 35.89 31.50
CA GLN A 84 -33.64 36.14 31.64
C GLN A 84 -32.88 36.37 30.32
N LYS A 85 -33.60 36.58 29.21
CA LYS A 85 -33.01 36.94 27.93
C LYS A 85 -33.61 38.22 27.40
N CYS A 86 -32.78 39.02 26.75
CA CYS A 86 -33.20 40.24 26.08
C CYS A 86 -33.46 39.92 24.60
N PHE A 87 -34.64 40.25 24.10
CA PHE A 87 -35.04 40.03 22.71
C PHE A 87 -35.16 41.37 22.00
N ARG A 88 -34.54 41.52 20.84
CA ARG A 88 -34.67 42.71 19.99
C ARG A 88 -35.73 42.46 18.93
N ASN A 89 -36.64 43.40 18.74
CA ASN A 89 -37.58 43.41 17.63
C ASN A 89 -36.81 43.80 16.36
N THR A 90 -36.34 42.82 15.60
CA THR A 90 -35.62 43.02 14.33
C THR A 90 -36.50 42.67 13.15
N HIS A 91 -36.14 43.16 11.96
CA HIS A 91 -36.85 42.75 10.74
C HIS A 91 -36.60 41.26 10.48
N PRO A 92 -37.58 40.46 9.99
CA PRO A 92 -37.37 39.03 9.72
C PRO A 92 -36.22 38.73 8.75
N ASN A 93 -35.96 39.65 7.82
CA ASN A 93 -34.87 39.59 6.85
C ASN A 93 -33.59 40.32 7.29
N GLU A 94 -33.52 40.84 8.52
CA GLU A 94 -32.29 41.42 9.05
C GLU A 94 -31.23 40.32 9.13
N GLY A 95 -30.05 40.60 8.58
CA GLY A 95 -28.97 39.61 8.45
C GLY A 95 -29.05 38.77 7.17
N ASP A 96 -30.07 38.93 6.31
CA ASP A 96 -30.14 38.18 5.05
C ASP A 96 -29.08 38.70 4.04
N ILE A 97 -28.35 37.77 3.43
CA ILE A 97 -27.49 38.01 2.28
C ILE A 97 -28.29 37.67 1.02
N ARG A 98 -28.43 38.64 0.11
CA ARG A 98 -29.22 38.48 -1.13
C ARG A 98 -28.49 38.97 -2.36
N ASP A 99 -28.78 38.34 -3.51
CA ASP A 99 -28.32 38.81 -4.83
C ASP A 99 -29.13 40.05 -5.26
N MET A 100 -28.48 41.21 -5.27
CA MET A 100 -29.03 42.53 -5.63
C MET A 100 -28.78 42.90 -7.10
N THR A 101 -28.19 41.99 -7.90
CA THR A 101 -27.84 42.25 -9.31
C THR A 101 -29.00 42.79 -10.13
N TYR A 102 -30.23 42.37 -9.82
CA TYR A 102 -31.43 42.87 -10.50
C TYR A 102 -31.47 44.40 -10.50
N TRP A 103 -31.18 45.08 -9.38
CA TRP A 103 -31.21 46.54 -9.26
C TRP A 103 -30.02 47.28 -9.88
N THR A 104 -29.03 46.55 -10.41
CA THR A 104 -27.90 47.16 -11.14
C THR A 104 -28.14 47.37 -12.64
N GLY A 105 -29.26 46.87 -13.18
CA GLY A 105 -29.69 47.15 -14.56
C GLY A 105 -30.16 48.59 -14.73
N ALA A 106 -30.11 49.15 -15.95
CA ALA A 106 -30.41 50.57 -16.18
C ALA A 106 -31.81 51.00 -15.70
N ASP A 107 -32.84 50.18 -15.93
CA ASP A 107 -34.26 50.55 -15.65
C ASP A 107 -34.89 49.80 -14.46
N THR A 108 -34.10 49.04 -13.71
CA THR A 108 -34.64 48.07 -12.74
C THR A 108 -34.72 48.60 -11.31
N HIS A 109 -33.99 49.66 -10.98
CA HIS A 109 -34.11 50.36 -9.71
C HIS A 109 -34.74 51.76 -9.94
N PRO A 110 -35.78 52.16 -9.18
CA PRO A 110 -36.49 53.43 -9.39
C PRO A 110 -35.63 54.70 -9.25
N GLY A 111 -34.46 54.59 -8.62
CA GLY A 111 -33.49 55.67 -8.44
C GLY A 111 -32.37 55.69 -9.47
N ASN A 112 -32.41 54.84 -10.50
CA ASN A 112 -31.42 54.88 -11.56
C ASN A 112 -31.68 56.07 -12.49
N THR A 113 -30.60 56.76 -12.85
CA THR A 113 -30.57 57.73 -13.94
C THR A 113 -29.52 57.29 -14.97
N PRO A 114 -29.53 57.80 -16.21
CA PRO A 114 -28.57 57.41 -17.24
C PRO A 114 -27.10 57.44 -16.76
N ASP A 115 -26.77 58.37 -15.86
CA ASP A 115 -25.42 58.59 -15.35
C ASP A 115 -25.20 58.12 -13.90
N ARG A 116 -26.21 57.51 -13.25
CA ARG A 116 -26.12 57.13 -11.82
C ARG A 116 -26.89 55.84 -11.53
N ASN A 117 -26.18 54.87 -10.93
CA ASN A 117 -26.79 53.68 -10.35
C ASN A 117 -26.51 53.68 -8.84
N PRO A 118 -27.50 54.01 -7.99
CA PRO A 118 -27.29 54.17 -6.55
C PRO A 118 -26.76 52.91 -5.85
N ILE A 119 -27.18 51.72 -6.29
CA ILE A 119 -26.75 50.44 -5.70
C ILE A 119 -25.29 50.12 -6.05
N LYS A 120 -24.90 50.37 -7.31
CA LYS A 120 -23.51 50.27 -7.75
C LYS A 120 -22.62 51.30 -7.08
N GLU A 121 -23.10 52.54 -6.98
CA GLU A 121 -22.40 53.65 -6.31
C GLU A 121 -22.17 53.34 -4.83
N PHE A 122 -23.18 52.82 -4.12
CA PHE A 122 -23.06 52.47 -2.70
C PHE A 122 -21.95 51.44 -2.45
N HIS A 123 -21.88 50.40 -3.30
CA HIS A 123 -20.80 49.42 -3.27
C HIS A 123 -19.43 50.05 -3.62
N ASP A 124 -19.36 50.83 -4.71
CA ASP A 124 -18.10 51.33 -5.24
C ASP A 124 -17.47 52.45 -4.38
N LEU A 125 -18.29 53.30 -3.73
CA LEU A 125 -17.84 54.38 -2.83
C LEU A 125 -17.48 53.89 -1.42
N HIS A 126 -18.33 53.07 -0.81
CA HIS A 126 -18.14 52.67 0.59
C HIS A 126 -17.34 51.38 0.73
N LYS A 127 -17.12 50.63 -0.36
CA LYS A 127 -16.49 49.30 -0.34
C LYS A 127 -17.18 48.36 0.66
N THR A 128 -18.47 48.56 0.91
CA THR A 128 -19.25 47.74 1.83
C THR A 128 -20.36 47.02 1.07
N SER A 129 -20.50 45.74 1.35
CA SER A 129 -21.61 44.91 0.86
C SER A 129 -22.82 44.95 1.80
N ILE A 130 -23.02 46.04 2.56
CA ILE A 130 -24.09 46.17 3.56
C ILE A 130 -25.09 47.20 3.06
N LEU A 131 -26.33 46.79 2.86
CA LEU A 131 -27.45 47.69 2.61
C LEU A 131 -28.09 48.00 3.96
N SER A 132 -27.81 49.20 4.48
CA SER A 132 -28.57 49.74 5.62
C SER A 132 -29.83 50.42 5.08
N TYR A 133 -31.01 49.95 5.47
CA TYR A 133 -32.24 50.49 4.90
C TYR A 133 -32.52 51.90 5.44
N PRO A 134 -32.67 52.92 4.56
CA PRO A 134 -32.65 54.29 5.04
C PRO A 134 -33.90 54.71 5.80
N ASN A 135 -33.71 55.47 6.88
CA ASN A 135 -34.82 55.96 7.74
C ASN A 135 -35.87 56.82 6.99
N HIS A 136 -35.50 57.35 5.83
CA HIS A 136 -36.32 58.18 4.96
C HIS A 136 -37.13 57.39 3.91
N HIS A 137 -37.03 56.06 3.92
CA HIS A 137 -37.84 55.17 3.09
C HIS A 137 -38.74 54.26 3.95
N THR A 138 -39.97 53.99 3.48
CA THR A 138 -40.80 52.95 4.11
C THR A 138 -40.33 51.57 3.68
N MET A 139 -40.37 50.57 4.57
CA MET A 139 -39.97 49.19 4.26
C MET A 139 -40.86 48.52 3.19
N ASP A 140 -41.95 49.15 2.77
CA ASP A 140 -42.80 48.65 1.67
C ASP A 140 -42.01 48.51 0.37
N ARG A 141 -40.99 49.34 0.10
CA ARG A 141 -40.16 49.14 -1.09
C ARG A 141 -39.31 47.88 -1.00
N TRP A 142 -38.80 47.54 0.19
CA TRP A 142 -38.15 46.25 0.41
C TRP A 142 -39.14 45.11 0.20
N ALA A 143 -40.29 45.14 0.88
CA ALA A 143 -41.30 44.10 0.80
C ALA A 143 -41.83 43.85 -0.63
N ASN A 144 -42.01 44.91 -1.43
CA ASN A 144 -42.50 44.81 -2.80
C ASN A 144 -41.46 44.27 -3.80
N ASN A 145 -40.17 44.44 -3.50
CA ASN A 145 -39.08 44.10 -4.41
C ASN A 145 -38.26 42.87 -3.98
N ILE A 146 -38.38 42.40 -2.74
CA ILE A 146 -37.64 41.25 -2.21
C ILE A 146 -37.78 39.98 -3.08
N LYS A 147 -38.90 39.82 -3.79
CA LYS A 147 -39.15 38.74 -4.75
C LYS A 147 -38.13 38.68 -5.90
N TRP A 148 -37.47 39.80 -6.20
CA TRP A 148 -36.44 39.90 -7.23
C TRP A 148 -35.02 39.68 -6.70
N PHE A 149 -34.84 39.59 -5.37
CA PHE A 149 -33.53 39.33 -4.73
C PHE A 149 -33.49 37.93 -4.16
N ASN A 150 -32.77 37.05 -4.84
CA ASN A 150 -32.59 35.68 -4.41
C ASN A 150 -31.86 35.64 -3.06
N TYR A 151 -32.43 34.90 -2.12
CA TYR A 151 -31.81 34.64 -0.82
C TYR A 151 -30.63 33.69 -0.98
N LEU A 152 -29.47 34.06 -0.43
CA LEU A 152 -28.24 33.27 -0.51
C LEU A 152 -27.90 32.62 0.84
N GLY A 153 -28.27 33.24 1.96
CA GLY A 153 -28.01 32.77 3.34
C GLY A 153 -28.13 33.92 4.34
N LYS A 154 -27.86 33.69 5.63
CA LYS A 154 -27.69 34.76 6.62
C LYS A 154 -26.22 35.11 6.85
N GLU A 155 -25.98 36.28 7.45
CA GLU A 155 -24.68 36.63 8.04
C GLU A 155 -24.22 35.48 8.94
N ASP A 156 -22.98 35.04 8.74
CA ASP A 156 -22.33 33.92 9.43
C ASP A 156 -22.86 32.49 9.15
N ASP A 157 -23.78 32.31 8.19
CA ASP A 157 -24.20 30.98 7.77
C ASP A 157 -23.07 30.23 7.03
N LEU A 158 -22.85 28.97 7.42
CA LEU A 158 -22.02 28.03 6.69
C LEU A 158 -22.85 27.35 5.60
N LEU A 159 -22.64 27.78 4.36
CA LEU A 159 -23.35 27.22 3.20
C LEU A 159 -22.52 26.15 2.50
N TRP A 160 -23.18 25.05 2.13
CA TRP A 160 -22.53 24.08 1.25
C TRP A 160 -22.45 24.63 -0.17
N PHE A 161 -21.33 24.38 -0.84
CA PHE A 161 -21.10 24.86 -2.20
C PHE A 161 -22.17 24.40 -3.21
N HIS A 162 -22.82 23.25 -2.99
CA HIS A 162 -23.89 22.74 -3.86
C HIS A 162 -25.25 23.40 -3.61
N ASP A 163 -25.44 24.07 -2.47
CA ASP A 163 -26.67 24.79 -2.12
C ASP A 163 -26.69 26.19 -2.75
N LEU A 164 -25.55 26.65 -3.30
CA LEU A 164 -25.48 27.92 -4.01
C LEU A 164 -26.16 27.81 -5.39
N PRO A 165 -26.82 28.89 -5.86
CA PRO A 165 -27.38 28.93 -7.20
C PRO A 165 -26.37 28.57 -8.28
N THR A 166 -26.81 27.82 -9.29
CA THR A 166 -25.94 27.23 -10.32
C THR A 166 -25.08 28.25 -11.08
N TYR A 167 -25.53 29.50 -11.20
CA TYR A 167 -24.74 30.56 -11.83
C TYR A 167 -23.55 31.02 -10.96
N ILE A 168 -23.66 30.92 -9.62
CA ILE A 168 -22.55 31.16 -8.68
C ILE A 168 -21.59 29.97 -8.71
N THR A 169 -22.11 28.73 -8.69
CA THR A 169 -21.27 27.52 -8.74
C THR A 169 -20.47 27.40 -10.06
N ASN A 170 -21.02 27.91 -11.16
CA ASN A 170 -20.35 27.93 -12.47
C ASN A 170 -19.10 28.82 -12.50
N ILE A 171 -19.07 29.91 -11.72
CA ILE A 171 -17.93 30.83 -11.63
C ILE A 171 -16.76 30.18 -10.86
N TYR A 172 -17.06 29.29 -9.93
CA TYR A 172 -16.09 28.50 -9.18
C TYR A 172 -15.77 27.13 -9.85
N GLY A 173 -16.22 26.93 -11.08
CA GLY A 173 -15.61 25.97 -12.01
C GLY A 173 -15.88 24.48 -11.78
N LYS A 174 -17.14 24.06 -11.58
CA LYS A 174 -17.59 22.72 -12.06
C LYS A 174 -19.11 22.52 -12.02
N SER A 175 -19.67 22.08 -13.15
CA SER A 175 -20.94 21.38 -13.22
C SER A 175 -20.79 19.97 -12.62
N VAL A 176 -21.17 19.77 -11.36
CA VAL A 176 -21.35 18.40 -10.84
C VAL A 176 -22.79 18.01 -11.16
N ARG A 177 -23.00 17.25 -12.24
CA ARG A 177 -24.21 16.44 -12.36
C ARG A 177 -24.09 15.33 -11.33
N GLU A 178 -24.72 15.50 -10.18
CA GLU A 178 -24.79 14.44 -9.18
C GLU A 178 -25.63 13.26 -9.70
N ARG A 179 -24.97 12.11 -9.87
CA ARG A 179 -25.64 10.82 -9.74
C ARG A 179 -24.91 10.05 -8.64
N GLY A 180 -25.53 9.93 -7.48
CA GLY A 180 -25.12 8.98 -6.43
C GLY A 180 -24.89 9.62 -5.07
N LYS A 181 -25.39 8.96 -4.01
CA LYS A 181 -25.10 9.27 -2.61
C LYS A 181 -23.59 9.31 -2.40
N GLY A 182 -23.10 10.35 -1.73
CA GLY A 182 -21.67 10.66 -1.58
C GLY A 182 -20.85 9.48 -1.06
N VAL A 183 -19.86 9.06 -1.86
CA VAL A 183 -18.79 8.17 -1.43
C VAL A 183 -17.75 9.02 -0.71
N VAL A 184 -17.44 8.69 0.55
CA VAL A 184 -16.26 9.26 1.22
C VAL A 184 -15.03 8.69 0.53
N VAL A 185 -14.40 9.49 -0.34
CA VAL A 185 -13.12 9.13 -0.94
C VAL A 185 -12.02 9.72 -0.06
N CYS A 186 -11.22 8.86 0.55
CA CYS A 186 -10.01 9.32 1.22
C CYS A 186 -9.07 9.91 0.16
N ALA A 187 -8.57 11.12 0.43
CA ALA A 187 -7.49 11.69 -0.36
C ALA A 187 -6.25 10.78 -0.25
N SER A 188 -5.46 10.69 -1.32
CA SER A 188 -4.17 9.99 -1.27
C SER A 188 -3.29 10.63 -0.20
N GLN A 189 -2.36 9.85 0.37
CA GLN A 189 -1.36 10.41 1.28
C GLN A 189 -0.61 11.54 0.56
N ASN A 190 -0.67 12.76 1.12
CA ASN A 190 -0.10 13.99 0.57
C ASN A 190 -0.83 14.63 -0.63
N GLU A 191 -2.06 14.23 -0.93
CA GLU A 191 -2.90 14.95 -1.90
C GLU A 191 -3.22 16.35 -1.36
N VAL A 192 -2.65 17.37 -2.00
CA VAL A 192 -2.81 18.77 -1.57
C VAL A 192 -4.18 19.26 -2.03
N ALA A 193 -4.97 19.80 -1.10
CA ALA A 193 -6.23 20.43 -1.44
C ALA A 193 -6.01 21.59 -2.43
N LYS A 194 -6.81 21.62 -3.50
CA LYS A 194 -6.83 22.73 -4.46
C LYS A 194 -7.08 24.04 -3.71
N ASN A 195 -6.17 25.02 -3.82
CA ASN A 195 -6.37 26.35 -3.25
C ASN A 195 -6.92 27.31 -4.32
N PRO A 196 -8.24 27.59 -4.35
CA PRO A 196 -8.86 28.39 -5.39
C PRO A 196 -8.42 29.87 -5.39
N LEU A 197 -7.75 30.35 -4.33
CA LEU A 197 -7.31 31.74 -4.20
C LEU A 197 -5.90 32.00 -4.77
N MET A 198 -5.15 30.96 -5.13
CA MET A 198 -3.84 31.10 -5.77
C MET A 198 -4.00 31.07 -7.30
N PRO A 199 -3.59 32.12 -8.04
CA PRO A 199 -3.52 32.07 -9.50
C PRO A 199 -2.65 30.87 -9.91
N ASN A 200 -3.13 30.04 -10.85
CA ASN A 200 -2.45 28.85 -11.36
C ASN A 200 -2.25 27.67 -10.37
N SER A 201 -2.90 27.66 -9.20
CA SER A 201 -2.98 26.44 -8.35
C SER A 201 -3.80 25.32 -9.00
N ILE A 202 -4.56 25.66 -10.03
CA ILE A 202 -5.25 24.74 -10.91
C ILE A 202 -4.26 24.36 -12.01
N PHE A 203 -3.63 23.20 -11.89
CA PHE A 203 -3.04 22.55 -13.05
C PHE A 203 -4.17 22.05 -13.95
N GLU A 204 -4.89 22.95 -14.62
CA GLU A 204 -6.03 22.58 -15.43
C GLU A 204 -5.57 22.07 -16.80
N TRP A 205 -5.97 20.84 -17.11
CA TRP A 205 -5.71 20.12 -18.36
C TRP A 205 -6.27 20.79 -19.63
N LYS A 206 -6.85 22.01 -19.57
CA LYS A 206 -7.33 22.78 -20.72
C LYS A 206 -7.59 24.25 -20.36
N LEU A 207 -6.70 25.15 -20.78
CA LEU A 207 -7.00 26.58 -20.99
C LEU A 207 -7.98 26.75 -22.18
N ARG A 208 -9.16 26.13 -22.14
CA ARG A 208 -10.22 26.40 -23.11
C ARG A 208 -10.93 27.69 -22.70
N GLY A 209 -10.40 28.82 -23.17
CA GLY A 209 -11.08 30.12 -23.02
C GLY A 209 -10.20 31.35 -23.12
N ARG A 210 -8.86 31.23 -23.15
CA ARG A 210 -7.97 32.36 -23.46
C ARG A 210 -7.50 32.26 -24.92
N PRO A 211 -8.01 33.10 -25.84
CA PRO A 211 -7.71 32.98 -27.27
C PRO A 211 -6.24 33.15 -27.67
N ASN A 212 -5.37 33.61 -26.75
CA ASN A 212 -3.99 33.97 -27.07
C ASN A 212 -2.91 33.13 -26.37
N TYR A 213 -3.27 32.12 -25.56
CA TYR A 213 -2.28 31.16 -25.05
C TYR A 213 -2.30 29.92 -25.95
N LYS A 214 -1.49 29.93 -27.02
CA LYS A 214 -1.12 28.68 -27.68
C LYS A 214 -0.57 27.72 -26.61
N SER A 215 -1.17 26.54 -26.58
CA SER A 215 -1.02 25.47 -25.61
C SER A 215 0.36 24.79 -25.66
N GLU A 216 1.44 25.51 -25.39
CA GLU A 216 2.81 24.97 -25.31
C GLU A 216 3.20 24.43 -23.93
N ILE A 217 2.26 24.39 -22.97
CA ILE A 217 2.44 23.55 -21.78
C ILE A 217 2.17 22.11 -22.23
N SER A 218 3.20 21.45 -22.76
CA SER A 218 3.19 20.00 -22.84
C SER A 218 3.03 19.46 -21.41
N ILE A 219 1.96 18.70 -21.16
CA ILE A 219 1.72 17.99 -19.89
C ILE A 219 2.98 17.22 -19.45
N GLN A 220 3.77 16.75 -20.41
CA GLN A 220 5.04 16.04 -20.18
C GLN A 220 6.08 16.87 -19.40
N ASN A 221 6.07 18.20 -19.53
CA ASN A 221 7.02 19.10 -18.87
C ASN A 221 6.57 19.53 -17.47
N GLN A 222 5.34 19.22 -17.07
CA GLN A 222 4.80 19.62 -15.79
C GLN A 222 5.53 18.94 -14.63
N LYS A 223 5.65 17.60 -14.65
CA LYS A 223 6.40 16.83 -13.63
C LYS A 223 7.85 17.32 -13.47
N LYS A 224 8.50 17.62 -14.60
CA LYS A 224 9.88 18.14 -14.65
C LYS A 224 9.99 19.52 -13.98
N SER A 225 9.01 20.39 -14.24
CA SER A 225 8.96 21.74 -13.66
C SER A 225 8.66 21.70 -12.15
N VAL A 226 7.78 20.80 -11.70
CA VAL A 226 7.52 20.57 -10.27
C VAL A 226 8.81 20.15 -9.57
N TRP A 227 9.52 19.16 -10.10
CA TRP A 227 10.80 18.71 -9.54
C TRP A 227 11.82 19.86 -9.44
N ARG A 228 11.99 20.64 -10.52
CA ARG A 228 12.92 21.79 -10.53
C ARG A 228 12.56 22.86 -9.50
N MET A 229 11.27 23.16 -9.35
CA MET A 229 10.81 24.13 -8.35
C MET A 229 11.09 23.66 -6.93
N ILE A 230 10.90 22.38 -6.64
CA ILE A 230 11.23 21.77 -5.36
C ILE A 230 12.75 21.79 -5.14
N ALA A 231 13.53 21.34 -6.11
CA ALA A 231 14.99 21.34 -6.04
C ALA A 231 15.56 22.75 -5.79
N LEU A 232 14.97 23.78 -6.40
CA LEU A 232 15.43 25.15 -6.29
C LEU A 232 14.98 25.83 -4.98
N LYS A 233 13.69 25.70 -4.61
CA LYS A 233 13.07 26.55 -3.57
C LYS A 233 12.73 25.82 -2.27
N SER A 234 12.76 24.48 -2.24
CA SER A 234 12.33 23.75 -1.04
C SER A 234 13.33 23.93 0.10
N PRO A 235 12.87 24.15 1.35
CA PRO A 235 13.74 24.34 2.50
C PRO A 235 14.46 23.05 2.94
N ASP A 236 13.95 21.87 2.59
CA ASP A 236 14.43 20.55 3.02
C ASP A 236 15.42 19.90 2.03
N GLN A 237 16.44 20.65 1.61
CA GLN A 237 17.37 20.27 0.55
C GLN A 237 18.03 18.89 0.72
N LEU A 238 18.37 18.49 1.95
CA LEU A 238 18.93 17.17 2.20
C LEU A 238 17.92 16.04 1.87
N ARG A 239 16.65 16.21 2.23
CA ARG A 239 15.58 15.25 1.89
C ARG A 239 15.45 15.10 0.38
N GLN A 240 15.45 16.21 -0.35
CA GLN A 240 15.37 16.22 -1.81
C GLN A 240 16.59 15.59 -2.47
N ARG A 241 17.80 15.82 -1.92
CA ARG A 241 19.03 15.19 -2.40
C ARG A 241 19.01 13.67 -2.23
N ILE A 242 18.52 13.18 -1.09
CA ILE A 242 18.37 11.74 -0.84
C ILE A 242 17.28 11.15 -1.72
N ALA A 243 16.14 11.83 -1.87
CA ALA A 243 15.07 11.40 -2.76
C ALA A 243 15.55 11.28 -4.22
N TRP A 244 16.36 12.25 -4.69
CA TRP A 244 17.02 12.19 -5.98
C TRP A 244 17.96 10.99 -6.11
N ALA A 245 18.81 10.72 -5.11
CA ALA A 245 19.70 9.56 -5.11
C ALA A 245 18.92 8.24 -5.17
N LEU A 246 17.87 8.09 -4.35
CA LEU A 246 17.01 6.91 -4.33
C LEU A 246 16.25 6.71 -5.66
N SER A 247 15.76 7.79 -6.27
CA SER A 247 15.05 7.73 -7.56
C SER A 247 15.94 7.25 -8.72
N GLN A 248 17.26 7.37 -8.57
CA GLN A 248 18.24 6.85 -9.52
C GLN A 248 18.63 5.39 -9.25
N ILE A 249 18.41 4.89 -8.03
CA ILE A 249 18.65 3.48 -7.65
C ILE A 249 17.41 2.64 -7.99
N LEU A 250 16.23 3.11 -7.58
CA LEU A 250 14.93 2.48 -7.79
C LEU A 250 14.23 3.21 -8.93
N VAL A 251 14.78 3.09 -10.14
CA VAL A 251 14.42 3.96 -11.27
C VAL A 251 13.15 3.53 -11.99
N VAL A 252 12.39 4.51 -12.49
CA VAL A 252 11.36 4.31 -13.51
C VAL A 252 11.71 5.02 -14.81
N SER A 253 11.60 4.32 -15.95
CA SER A 253 11.85 4.86 -17.29
C SER A 253 10.56 5.24 -18.01
N GLU A 254 10.48 6.49 -18.46
CA GLU A 254 9.35 7.00 -19.25
C GLU A 254 9.20 6.26 -20.59
N GLN A 255 10.31 5.82 -21.19
CA GLN A 255 10.31 5.12 -22.48
C GLN A 255 9.62 3.75 -22.37
N ASN A 256 9.84 3.03 -21.27
CA ASN A 256 9.30 1.69 -21.04
C ASN A 256 7.83 1.71 -20.60
N ILE A 257 7.35 2.80 -19.99
CA ILE A 257 5.96 2.93 -19.52
C ILE A 257 5.00 3.30 -20.67
N ASN A 258 5.50 3.88 -21.77
CA ASN A 258 4.76 4.31 -22.96
C ASN A 258 3.60 5.31 -22.66
N HIS A 259 3.74 6.10 -21.59
CA HIS A 259 2.78 7.15 -21.21
C HIS A 259 3.47 8.39 -20.67
N ARG A 260 3.86 9.29 -21.57
CA ARG A 260 4.64 10.50 -21.26
C ARG A 260 3.91 11.54 -20.39
N GLY A 261 2.58 11.53 -20.42
CA GLY A 261 1.71 12.51 -19.77
C GLY A 261 1.21 12.18 -18.36
N LEU A 262 1.69 11.09 -17.72
CA LEU A 262 1.26 10.68 -16.37
C LEU A 262 1.92 11.52 -15.27
N THR A 263 1.65 12.82 -15.24
CA THR A 263 2.31 13.74 -14.30
C THR A 263 2.12 13.27 -12.85
N GLU A 264 0.88 12.97 -12.44
CA GLU A 264 0.59 12.58 -11.06
C GLU A 264 1.24 11.24 -10.72
N GLY A 265 1.20 10.26 -11.63
CA GLY A 265 1.88 8.98 -11.44
C GLY A 265 3.39 9.11 -11.18
N PHE A 266 4.09 9.94 -11.96
CA PHE A 266 5.54 10.15 -11.79
C PHE A 266 5.88 10.93 -10.53
N LEU A 267 5.08 11.93 -10.17
CA LEU A 267 5.26 12.68 -8.93
C LEU A 267 4.99 11.78 -7.71
N ASN A 268 3.91 10.99 -7.74
CA ASN A 268 3.59 10.02 -6.71
C ASN A 268 4.72 8.99 -6.51
N TYR A 269 5.32 8.51 -7.60
CA TYR A 269 6.48 7.62 -7.50
C TYR A 269 7.69 8.30 -6.82
N TYR A 270 7.96 9.56 -7.16
CA TYR A 270 9.03 10.33 -6.53
C TYR A 270 8.76 10.64 -5.05
N ASP A 271 7.49 10.89 -4.70
CA ASP A 271 7.06 11.16 -3.32
C ASP A 271 7.33 9.99 -2.37
N ILE A 272 7.38 8.74 -2.87
CA ILE A 272 7.83 7.58 -2.08
C ILE A 272 9.22 7.87 -1.48
N PHE A 273 10.14 8.42 -2.26
CA PHE A 273 11.50 8.69 -1.81
C PHE A 273 11.60 9.93 -0.92
N VAL A 274 10.79 10.96 -1.18
CA VAL A 274 10.71 12.14 -0.31
C VAL A 274 10.18 11.75 1.07
N LYS A 275 9.09 10.99 1.11
CA LYS A 275 8.46 10.46 2.33
C LYS A 275 9.43 9.62 3.14
N HIS A 276 10.17 8.72 2.49
CA HIS A 276 11.03 7.73 3.14
C HIS A 276 12.52 8.08 3.15
N ALA A 277 12.93 9.30 2.79
CA ALA A 277 14.33 9.72 2.75
C ALA A 277 15.12 9.41 4.05
N PHE A 278 14.43 9.50 5.20
CA PHE A 278 14.97 9.16 6.52
C PHE A 278 14.17 8.03 7.20
N GLY A 279 13.43 7.26 6.41
CA GLY A 279 12.57 6.17 6.84
C GLY A 279 13.30 4.83 6.83
N ASN A 280 12.59 3.76 6.46
CA ASN A 280 13.17 2.43 6.34
C ASN A 280 13.18 1.97 4.88
N TYR A 281 14.30 1.39 4.44
CA TYR A 281 14.43 0.93 3.06
C TYR A 281 13.43 -0.18 2.68
N ARG A 282 12.96 -0.99 3.66
CA ARG A 282 11.92 -2.00 3.44
C ARG A 282 10.56 -1.42 3.07
N ASP A 283 10.26 -0.21 3.54
CA ASP A 283 9.02 0.49 3.19
C ASP A 283 9.09 1.00 1.75
N ILE A 284 10.25 1.51 1.34
CA ILE A 284 10.51 1.92 -0.05
C ILE A 284 10.38 0.73 -0.99
N LEU A 285 11.05 -0.40 -0.70
CA LEU A 285 10.96 -1.61 -1.53
C LEU A 285 9.50 -2.05 -1.72
N LYS A 286 8.70 -1.98 -0.65
CA LYS A 286 7.28 -2.33 -0.73
C LYS A 286 6.48 -1.34 -1.57
N GLU A 287 6.59 -0.04 -1.32
CA GLU A 287 5.81 0.96 -2.07
C GLU A 287 6.19 0.97 -3.55
N VAL A 288 7.47 0.79 -3.89
CA VAL A 288 7.94 0.65 -5.28
C VAL A 288 7.37 -0.61 -5.94
N SER A 289 7.41 -1.77 -5.28
CA SER A 289 6.87 -3.02 -5.82
C SER A 289 5.35 -2.99 -6.08
N TYR A 290 4.61 -2.16 -5.34
CA TYR A 290 3.16 -2.00 -5.53
C TYR A 290 2.83 -0.82 -6.46
N ASN A 291 3.80 -0.01 -6.91
CA ASN A 291 3.51 1.15 -7.72
C ASN A 291 3.17 0.77 -9.18
N PRO A 292 2.07 1.30 -9.77
CA PRO A 292 1.67 1.00 -11.14
C PRO A 292 2.73 1.30 -12.21
N LEU A 293 3.56 2.35 -12.04
CA LEU A 293 4.62 2.68 -12.99
C LEU A 293 5.70 1.60 -13.02
N MET A 294 6.09 1.09 -11.85
CA MET A 294 7.02 -0.03 -11.73
C MET A 294 6.42 -1.31 -12.33
N GLY A 295 5.14 -1.57 -12.04
CA GLY A 295 4.33 -2.64 -12.64
C GLY A 295 4.39 -2.67 -14.17
N LYS A 296 4.18 -1.50 -14.79
CA LYS A 296 4.23 -1.34 -16.25
C LYS A 296 5.65 -1.49 -16.79
N MET A 297 6.62 -0.81 -16.17
CA MET A 297 8.00 -0.77 -16.66
C MET A 297 8.67 -2.15 -16.71
N LEU A 298 8.46 -2.95 -15.67
CA LEU A 298 9.09 -4.28 -15.52
C LEU A 298 8.09 -5.42 -15.75
N SER A 299 7.04 -5.14 -16.53
CA SER A 299 6.11 -6.09 -17.14
C SER A 299 5.46 -7.14 -16.23
N PHE A 300 5.38 -6.89 -14.92
CA PHE A 300 4.66 -7.76 -13.98
C PHE A 300 3.21 -7.32 -13.74
N LEU A 301 2.81 -6.14 -14.23
CA LEU A 301 1.40 -5.77 -14.29
C LEU A 301 0.61 -6.75 -15.18
N ASP A 302 -0.47 -7.30 -14.63
CA ASP A 302 -1.33 -8.33 -15.22
C ASP A 302 -0.60 -9.63 -15.60
N SER A 303 0.62 -9.86 -15.08
CA SER A 303 1.33 -11.13 -15.18
C SER A 303 0.53 -12.24 -14.50
N LYS A 304 0.47 -13.42 -15.13
CA LYS A 304 -0.37 -14.55 -14.72
C LYS A 304 0.49 -15.76 -14.39
N SER A 305 0.01 -16.58 -13.47
CA SER A 305 0.61 -17.87 -13.22
C SER A 305 0.52 -18.79 -14.45
N SER A 306 1.48 -19.71 -14.56
CA SER A 306 1.45 -20.75 -15.60
C SER A 306 0.20 -21.61 -15.49
N LEU A 307 -0.22 -21.85 -14.26
CA LEU A 307 -1.44 -22.55 -13.93
C LEU A 307 -2.67 -21.88 -14.58
N TYR A 308 -2.91 -20.62 -14.23
CA TYR A 308 -4.05 -19.86 -14.74
C TYR A 308 -4.04 -19.81 -16.26
N THR A 309 -2.87 -19.59 -16.87
CA THR A 309 -2.79 -19.45 -18.32
C THR A 309 -3.05 -20.76 -19.05
N ARG A 310 -2.62 -21.90 -18.49
CA ARG A 310 -2.90 -23.23 -19.04
C ARG A 310 -4.39 -23.54 -19.02
N GLN A 311 -5.09 -23.21 -17.94
CA GLN A 311 -6.55 -23.42 -17.87
C GLN A 311 -7.31 -22.61 -18.92
N GLN A 312 -6.88 -21.37 -19.16
CA GLN A 312 -7.59 -20.46 -20.06
C GLN A 312 -7.26 -20.70 -21.54
N THR A 313 -6.07 -21.25 -21.86
CA THR A 313 -5.56 -21.29 -23.24
C THR A 313 -5.05 -22.66 -23.69
N SER A 314 -5.03 -23.65 -22.80
CA SER A 314 -4.38 -24.96 -22.99
C SER A 314 -2.87 -24.89 -23.32
N ARG A 315 -2.24 -23.72 -23.13
CA ARG A 315 -0.81 -23.50 -23.35
C ARG A 315 -0.10 -23.17 -22.03
N THR A 316 1.11 -23.70 -21.88
CA THR A 316 1.97 -23.37 -20.74
C THR A 316 2.74 -22.08 -21.05
N ILE A 317 2.45 -21.01 -20.32
CA ILE A 317 3.16 -19.73 -20.40
C ILE A 317 3.78 -19.46 -19.03
N PHE A 318 5.08 -19.15 -18.99
CA PHE A 318 5.78 -18.86 -17.73
C PHE A 318 5.52 -17.42 -17.27
N PRO A 319 5.54 -17.15 -15.95
CA PRO A 319 5.44 -15.79 -15.43
C PRO A 319 6.58 -14.91 -15.94
N ASP A 320 6.31 -13.61 -16.10
CA ASP A 320 7.32 -12.62 -16.45
C ASP A 320 8.42 -12.52 -15.37
N GLU A 321 9.67 -12.63 -15.79
CA GLU A 321 10.83 -12.67 -14.92
C GLU A 321 11.53 -11.32 -14.72
N ASN A 322 11.19 -10.29 -15.50
CA ASN A 322 11.91 -9.01 -15.51
C ASN A 322 11.93 -8.40 -14.12
N PHE A 323 10.78 -8.22 -13.48
CA PHE A 323 10.75 -7.65 -12.13
C PHE A 323 11.47 -8.53 -11.10
N ALA A 324 11.34 -9.86 -11.18
CA ALA A 324 12.02 -10.78 -10.28
C ALA A 324 13.54 -10.65 -10.37
N ARG A 325 14.06 -10.50 -11.59
CA ARG A 325 15.48 -10.30 -11.87
C ARG A 325 15.96 -8.93 -11.38
N GLU A 326 15.26 -7.86 -11.76
CA GLU A 326 15.69 -6.49 -11.45
C GLU A 326 15.59 -6.16 -9.95
N ILE A 327 14.54 -6.63 -9.25
CA ILE A 327 14.43 -6.39 -7.81
C ILE A 327 15.59 -7.04 -7.04
N MET A 328 16.08 -8.19 -7.51
CA MET A 328 17.26 -8.85 -6.94
C MET A 328 18.55 -8.12 -7.34
N GLN A 329 18.80 -8.00 -8.63
CA GLN A 329 20.12 -7.61 -9.14
C GLN A 329 20.40 -6.10 -9.09
N LEU A 330 19.38 -5.25 -9.23
CA LEU A 330 19.54 -3.79 -9.27
C LEU A 330 19.09 -3.11 -7.99
N PHE A 331 18.03 -3.62 -7.36
CA PHE A 331 17.35 -2.89 -6.27
C PHE A 331 17.61 -3.47 -4.88
N SER A 332 18.30 -4.59 -4.71
CA SER A 332 18.54 -5.13 -3.38
C SER A 332 19.89 -5.83 -3.21
N ILE A 333 20.08 -7.00 -3.82
CA ILE A 333 21.16 -7.92 -3.46
C ILE A 333 22.29 -7.94 -4.48
N GLY A 334 22.19 -7.32 -5.65
CA GLY A 334 23.25 -7.41 -6.65
C GLY A 334 23.41 -8.82 -7.25
N THR A 335 24.40 -8.99 -8.12
CA THR A 335 24.65 -10.25 -8.87
C THR A 335 25.70 -11.17 -8.23
N VAL A 336 26.50 -10.63 -7.31
CA VAL A 336 27.62 -11.34 -6.66
C VAL A 336 27.58 -11.10 -5.15
N LEU A 337 27.92 -12.13 -4.37
CA LEU A 337 27.95 -12.05 -2.92
C LEU A 337 29.10 -11.14 -2.48
N LEU A 338 28.82 -10.30 -1.48
CA LEU A 338 29.75 -9.33 -0.92
C LEU A 338 30.03 -9.66 0.55
N HIS A 339 31.22 -9.28 0.98
CA HIS A 339 31.52 -9.03 2.38
C HIS A 339 30.82 -7.73 2.83
N ILE A 340 30.76 -7.51 4.14
CA ILE A 340 30.10 -6.32 4.70
C ILE A 340 30.79 -5.00 4.28
N ASP A 341 32.06 -5.09 3.90
CA ASP A 341 32.89 -4.00 3.37
C ASP A 341 32.72 -3.77 1.86
N GLY A 342 31.80 -4.49 1.21
CA GLY A 342 31.52 -4.36 -0.22
C GLY A 342 32.50 -5.10 -1.14
N THR A 343 33.53 -5.77 -0.60
CA THR A 343 34.42 -6.61 -1.42
C THR A 343 33.73 -7.91 -1.85
N GLN A 344 34.07 -8.43 -3.03
CA GLN A 344 33.44 -9.62 -3.58
C GLN A 344 33.89 -10.90 -2.85
N LYS A 345 32.95 -11.80 -2.56
CA LYS A 345 33.26 -13.16 -2.10
C LYS A 345 33.67 -14.00 -3.30
N ILE A 346 34.86 -14.60 -3.21
CA ILE A 346 35.43 -15.45 -4.24
C ILE A 346 35.32 -16.92 -3.81
N ASP A 347 34.98 -17.79 -4.76
CA ASP A 347 35.02 -19.23 -4.55
C ASP A 347 36.49 -19.69 -4.46
N ALA A 348 36.86 -20.33 -3.34
CA ALA A 348 38.22 -20.78 -3.08
C ALA A 348 38.74 -21.83 -4.09
N THR A 349 37.84 -22.52 -4.79
CA THR A 349 38.17 -23.57 -5.76
C THR A 349 38.31 -23.03 -7.17
N THR A 350 37.44 -22.12 -7.58
CA THR A 350 37.39 -21.61 -8.97
C THR A 350 38.04 -20.24 -9.15
N GLY A 351 38.31 -19.51 -8.06
CA GLY A 351 38.80 -18.13 -8.11
C GLY A 351 37.79 -17.13 -8.69
N SER A 352 36.54 -17.55 -8.94
CA SER A 352 35.49 -16.72 -9.52
C SER A 352 34.56 -16.12 -8.45
N PRO A 353 33.92 -14.95 -8.69
CA PRO A 353 32.92 -14.40 -7.79
C PRO A 353 31.73 -15.34 -7.60
N ILE A 354 31.24 -15.45 -6.36
CA ILE A 354 30.07 -16.29 -6.06
C ILE A 354 28.79 -15.51 -6.38
N HIS A 355 27.93 -16.08 -7.21
CA HIS A 355 26.64 -15.46 -7.56
C HIS A 355 25.64 -15.46 -6.40
N THR A 356 24.82 -14.41 -6.32
CA THR A 356 23.77 -14.24 -5.31
C THR A 356 22.52 -15.07 -5.57
N TYR A 357 22.27 -15.43 -6.83
CA TYR A 357 21.10 -16.20 -7.26
C TYR A 357 21.41 -16.98 -8.53
N THR A 358 20.53 -17.93 -8.85
CA THR A 358 20.56 -18.73 -10.08
C THR A 358 19.33 -18.44 -10.94
N ASN A 359 19.31 -18.93 -12.19
CA ASN A 359 18.12 -18.83 -13.05
C ASN A 359 16.89 -19.50 -12.41
N HIS A 360 17.11 -20.55 -11.62
CA HIS A 360 16.03 -21.24 -10.90
C HIS A 360 15.39 -20.35 -9.82
N ASN A 361 16.19 -19.52 -9.13
CA ASN A 361 15.67 -18.54 -8.19
C ASN A 361 14.84 -17.47 -8.90
N ILE A 362 15.29 -16.98 -10.07
CA ILE A 362 14.55 -15.98 -10.86
C ILE A 362 13.16 -16.51 -11.24
N MET A 363 13.09 -17.71 -11.82
CA MET A 363 11.80 -18.33 -12.19
C MET A 363 10.89 -18.57 -10.97
N SER A 364 11.47 -18.95 -9.83
CA SER A 364 10.72 -19.13 -8.58
C SER A 364 10.16 -17.79 -8.07
N PHE A 365 10.97 -16.72 -8.08
CA PHE A 365 10.55 -15.40 -7.62
C PHE A 365 9.52 -14.76 -8.58
N ALA A 366 9.64 -14.99 -9.89
CA ALA A 366 8.68 -14.54 -10.90
C ALA A 366 7.25 -15.01 -10.59
N ARG A 367 7.10 -16.24 -10.08
CA ARG A 367 5.80 -16.78 -9.62
C ARG A 367 5.19 -15.94 -8.49
N ALA A 368 6.00 -15.34 -7.62
CA ALA A 368 5.56 -14.43 -6.56
C ALA A 368 5.31 -12.98 -7.03
N TRP A 369 5.40 -12.70 -8.32
CA TRP A 369 5.02 -11.41 -8.92
C TRP A 369 3.84 -11.52 -9.88
N THR A 370 3.17 -12.67 -9.89
CA THR A 370 1.91 -12.87 -10.63
C THR A 370 0.72 -12.27 -9.90
N GLY A 371 -0.31 -11.90 -10.65
CA GLY A 371 -1.60 -11.40 -10.16
C GLY A 371 -1.68 -9.90 -9.90
N PHE A 372 -0.63 -9.12 -10.08
CA PHE A 372 -0.70 -7.67 -9.87
C PHE A 372 -1.62 -7.00 -10.90
N ARG A 373 -2.55 -6.15 -10.44
CA ARG A 373 -3.51 -5.41 -11.26
C ARG A 373 -3.68 -3.98 -10.77
N MET A 374 -3.98 -3.07 -11.68
CA MET A 374 -4.33 -1.69 -11.32
C MET A 374 -5.65 -1.63 -10.57
N GLN A 375 -5.75 -0.77 -9.56
CA GLN A 375 -7.03 -0.45 -8.94
C GLN A 375 -7.97 0.27 -9.91
N LEU A 376 -9.26 0.23 -9.60
CA LEU A 376 -10.25 1.03 -10.33
C LEU A 376 -9.99 2.51 -10.07
N GLN A 377 -10.13 3.34 -11.10
CA GLN A 377 -9.90 4.77 -11.00
C GLN A 377 -10.88 5.43 -10.02
N ARG A 378 -10.35 6.23 -9.08
CA ARG A 378 -11.18 7.06 -8.19
C ARG A 378 -11.77 8.27 -8.92
N ALA A 379 -12.95 8.70 -8.51
CA ALA A 379 -13.64 9.85 -9.11
C ALA A 379 -12.95 11.21 -8.84
N ASN A 380 -12.06 11.30 -7.85
CA ASN A 380 -11.30 12.51 -7.52
C ASN A 380 -9.92 12.59 -8.21
N ILE A 381 -9.51 11.57 -8.98
CA ILE A 381 -8.26 11.56 -9.73
C ILE A 381 -8.52 11.98 -11.20
N GLU A 382 -7.58 12.69 -11.82
CA GLU A 382 -7.65 13.04 -13.25
C GLU A 382 -7.76 11.81 -14.16
N LYS A 383 -8.63 11.87 -15.18
CA LYS A 383 -8.91 10.73 -16.07
C LYS A 383 -7.62 10.18 -16.71
N GLY A 384 -7.29 8.92 -16.43
CA GLY A 384 -6.09 8.25 -16.97
C GLY A 384 -4.86 8.21 -16.06
N GLU A 385 -4.86 8.90 -14.92
CA GLU A 385 -3.77 8.85 -13.94
C GLU A 385 -3.79 7.55 -13.11
N VAL A 386 -2.60 7.07 -12.74
CA VAL A 386 -2.38 5.79 -12.03
C VAL A 386 -1.57 6.00 -10.76
N VAL A 387 -2.24 6.49 -9.72
CA VAL A 387 -1.62 6.88 -8.43
C VAL A 387 -1.77 5.79 -7.37
N ASP A 388 -2.86 5.01 -7.43
CA ASP A 388 -3.17 4.05 -6.39
C ASP A 388 -2.29 2.79 -6.50
N PRO A 389 -1.82 2.22 -5.36
CA PRO A 389 -1.01 1.02 -5.40
C PRO A 389 -1.77 -0.12 -6.07
N MET A 390 -1.09 -0.92 -6.87
CA MET A 390 -1.66 -2.12 -7.47
C MET A 390 -2.21 -3.06 -6.41
N PHE A 391 -3.18 -3.87 -6.79
CA PHE A 391 -3.65 -4.96 -5.96
C PHE A 391 -3.26 -6.31 -6.54
N ILE A 392 -3.29 -7.35 -5.71
CA ILE A 392 -3.04 -8.71 -6.19
C ILE A 392 -4.39 -9.40 -6.38
N ASP A 393 -4.67 -9.79 -7.61
CA ASP A 393 -5.73 -10.68 -8.02
C ASP A 393 -5.30 -12.13 -7.70
N PRO A 394 -5.87 -12.76 -6.65
CA PRO A 394 -5.41 -14.07 -6.20
C PRO A 394 -5.66 -15.17 -7.23
N ILE A 395 -6.65 -15.02 -8.13
CA ILE A 395 -6.97 -16.01 -9.16
C ILE A 395 -5.81 -16.16 -10.17
N LYS A 396 -5.15 -15.04 -10.47
CA LYS A 396 -4.01 -15.01 -11.41
C LYS A 396 -2.68 -15.34 -10.73
N ARG A 397 -2.68 -15.52 -9.40
CA ARG A 397 -1.47 -15.80 -8.62
C ARG A 397 -1.07 -17.26 -8.73
N ASP A 398 0.23 -17.53 -8.71
CA ASP A 398 0.76 -18.86 -8.44
C ASP A 398 0.62 -19.22 -6.95
N ILE A 399 0.01 -20.37 -6.64
CA ILE A 399 -0.29 -20.80 -5.25
C ILE A 399 0.69 -21.84 -4.67
N PHE A 400 1.62 -22.36 -5.49
CA PHE A 400 2.52 -23.43 -5.10
C PHE A 400 3.76 -22.88 -4.37
N PRO A 401 4.56 -23.71 -3.66
CA PRO A 401 5.77 -23.25 -2.96
C PRO A 401 6.78 -22.53 -3.85
N LYS A 402 7.47 -21.54 -3.28
CA LYS A 402 8.59 -20.80 -3.90
C LYS A 402 9.84 -21.06 -3.10
N ILE A 403 10.93 -21.35 -3.78
CA ILE A 403 12.25 -21.46 -3.14
C ILE A 403 12.78 -20.07 -2.80
N SER A 404 13.57 -20.01 -1.73
CA SER A 404 14.35 -18.84 -1.34
C SER A 404 15.76 -18.89 -1.96
N LEU A 405 16.59 -17.88 -1.66
CA LEU A 405 17.97 -17.82 -2.16
C LEU A 405 18.92 -18.80 -1.45
N ASP A 406 18.59 -19.22 -0.24
CA ASP A 406 19.46 -20.03 0.64
C ASP A 406 19.06 -21.52 0.64
N MET A 407 18.61 -22.04 -0.50
CA MET A 407 18.14 -23.42 -0.65
C MET A 407 17.02 -23.80 0.36
N ASN A 408 16.16 -22.83 0.68
CA ASN A 408 15.03 -22.94 1.58
C ASN A 408 13.74 -22.52 0.87
N PHE A 409 12.65 -22.25 1.58
CA PHE A 409 11.38 -21.81 0.98
C PHE A 409 10.94 -20.45 1.50
N ILE A 410 10.29 -19.68 0.63
CA ILE A 410 9.59 -18.47 1.03
C ILE A 410 8.43 -18.86 1.95
N GLY A 411 8.41 -18.29 3.15
CA GLY A 411 7.46 -18.65 4.22
C GLY A 411 8.08 -19.45 5.37
N ASP A 412 9.35 -19.87 5.27
CA ASP A 412 10.07 -20.43 6.41
C ASP A 412 10.15 -19.42 7.57
N GLY A 413 10.03 -19.93 8.79
CA GLY A 413 9.96 -19.15 10.02
C GLY A 413 8.60 -18.52 10.31
N LEU A 414 7.59 -18.71 9.44
CA LEU A 414 6.21 -18.35 9.73
C LEU A 414 5.45 -19.51 10.41
N PRO A 415 4.47 -19.20 11.28
CA PRO A 415 3.66 -20.22 11.93
C PRO A 415 2.73 -20.94 10.96
N LEU A 416 2.31 -22.15 11.31
CA LEU A 416 1.33 -22.89 10.52
C LEU A 416 -0.08 -22.35 10.74
N CYS A 417 -0.89 -22.27 9.69
CA CYS A 417 -2.26 -21.76 9.79
C CYS A 417 -3.19 -22.68 10.59
N ASN A 418 -2.90 -23.97 10.70
CA ASN A 418 -3.64 -24.90 11.56
C ASN A 418 -3.29 -24.74 13.06
N ASP A 419 -2.20 -24.04 13.39
CA ASP A 419 -1.81 -23.70 14.76
C ASP A 419 -2.46 -22.39 15.26
N LEU A 420 -3.33 -21.76 14.44
CA LEU A 420 -4.02 -20.53 14.82
C LEU A 420 -4.82 -20.76 16.12
N PRO A 421 -4.58 -19.94 17.16
CA PRO A 421 -5.24 -20.13 18.45
C PRO A 421 -6.73 -19.88 18.30
N ARG A 422 -7.54 -20.68 19.02
CA ARG A 422 -8.99 -20.52 19.03
C ARG A 422 -9.37 -19.08 19.42
N ARG A 423 -10.26 -18.46 18.63
CA ARG A 423 -10.70 -17.06 18.77
C ARG A 423 -9.53 -16.05 18.66
N HIS A 424 -8.61 -16.29 17.73
CA HIS A 424 -7.45 -15.40 17.48
C HIS A 424 -7.85 -13.94 17.25
N PHE A 425 -9.05 -13.68 16.72
CA PHE A 425 -9.59 -12.33 16.52
C PHE A 425 -9.89 -11.56 17.82
N LEU A 426 -10.03 -12.25 18.96
CA LEU A 426 -10.22 -11.65 20.29
C LEU A 426 -8.92 -11.55 21.11
N LYS A 427 -7.79 -12.02 20.57
CA LYS A 427 -6.52 -12.03 21.30
C LYS A 427 -5.85 -10.66 21.30
N LYS A 428 -5.00 -10.43 22.30
CA LYS A 428 -4.11 -9.27 22.36
C LYS A 428 -3.35 -9.10 21.03
N LYS A 429 -3.25 -7.85 20.55
CA LYS A 429 -2.68 -7.44 19.26
C LYS A 429 -3.46 -7.90 18.02
N SER A 430 -4.71 -8.38 18.16
CA SER A 430 -5.59 -8.50 17.00
C SER A 430 -5.81 -7.12 16.35
N GLN A 431 -5.92 -7.13 15.02
CA GLN A 431 -6.01 -5.93 14.19
C GLN A 431 -7.30 -5.95 13.39
N TYR A 432 -7.95 -4.80 13.31
CA TYR A 432 -9.17 -4.60 12.52
C TYR A 432 -9.00 -3.38 11.64
N ARG A 433 -9.30 -3.50 10.35
CA ARG A 433 -9.28 -2.38 9.41
C ARG A 433 -10.66 -1.76 9.32
N LEU A 434 -10.75 -0.43 9.43
CA LEU A 434 -12.00 0.30 9.19
C LEU A 434 -12.28 0.37 7.68
N LEU A 435 -13.44 -0.09 7.25
CA LEU A 435 -13.93 0.03 5.87
C LEU A 435 -14.94 1.19 5.68
N GLY A 436 -15.50 1.71 6.76
CA GLY A 436 -16.51 2.78 6.73
C GLY A 436 -17.93 2.23 6.55
N SER A 437 -18.76 2.88 5.74
CA SER A 437 -20.15 2.48 5.47
C SER A 437 -20.29 1.47 4.32
N VAL A 438 -19.17 1.00 3.77
CA VAL A 438 -19.13 0.02 2.68
C VAL A 438 -18.65 -1.31 3.26
N SER A 439 -19.41 -2.38 3.01
CA SER A 439 -19.11 -3.73 3.49
C SER A 439 -18.10 -4.47 2.62
N ALA A 440 -17.62 -3.89 1.52
CA ALA A 440 -16.63 -4.53 0.66
C ALA A 440 -15.24 -4.53 1.36
N PRO A 441 -14.67 -5.71 1.68
CA PRO A 441 -13.35 -5.85 2.27
C PRO A 441 -12.28 -5.51 1.23
N GLU A 442 -11.16 -4.97 1.71
CA GLU A 442 -10.07 -4.56 0.84
C GLU A 442 -9.09 -5.71 0.60
N MET A 443 -8.86 -6.55 1.61
CA MET A 443 -7.86 -7.62 1.59
C MET A 443 -8.46 -9.01 1.44
N LEU A 444 -9.79 -9.13 1.37
CA LEU A 444 -10.49 -10.36 1.01
C LEU A 444 -11.08 -10.20 -0.38
N HIS A 445 -11.09 -11.29 -1.15
CA HIS A 445 -11.80 -11.32 -2.43
C HIS A 445 -13.31 -11.47 -2.15
N GLU A 446 -14.13 -10.78 -2.94
CA GLU A 446 -15.59 -10.92 -2.97
C GLU A 446 -16.07 -11.13 -4.40
N GLU A 447 -17.06 -12.00 -4.55
CA GLU A 447 -17.82 -12.13 -5.80
C GLU A 447 -18.51 -10.81 -6.19
N ALA A 448 -18.50 -10.49 -7.49
CA ALA A 448 -19.00 -9.22 -7.99
C ALA A 448 -20.50 -9.01 -7.72
N SER A 449 -21.28 -10.09 -7.66
CA SER A 449 -22.72 -10.09 -7.37
C SER A 449 -23.04 -9.67 -5.92
N TRP A 450 -22.05 -9.68 -5.03
CA TRP A 450 -22.23 -9.42 -3.60
C TRP A 450 -22.04 -7.96 -3.22
N ARG A 451 -21.32 -7.16 -4.04
CA ARG A 451 -21.18 -5.70 -3.83
C ARG A 451 -22.51 -4.97 -3.75
N LEU A 452 -23.57 -5.56 -4.29
CA LEU A 452 -24.94 -5.02 -4.31
C LEU A 452 -25.82 -5.56 -3.17
N LYS A 453 -25.34 -6.52 -2.36
CA LYS A 453 -26.06 -7.15 -1.23
C LYS A 453 -25.22 -7.03 0.07
N PRO A 454 -25.08 -5.83 0.67
CA PRO A 454 -24.18 -5.61 1.81
C PRO A 454 -24.51 -6.43 3.06
N GLU A 455 -25.72 -7.01 3.16
CA GLU A 455 -26.21 -7.76 4.34
C GLU A 455 -25.60 -9.16 4.49
N THR A 456 -24.84 -9.66 3.52
CA THR A 456 -24.38 -11.06 3.48
C THR A 456 -23.02 -11.32 4.17
N PHE A 457 -22.08 -10.37 4.28
CA PHE A 457 -20.68 -10.69 4.65
C PHE A 457 -20.21 -10.45 6.08
N ARG A 458 -21.11 -10.40 7.07
CA ARG A 458 -20.74 -9.85 8.39
C ARG A 458 -21.36 -10.56 9.57
N LEU A 459 -20.59 -10.57 10.66
CA LEU A 459 -21.13 -10.80 11.98
C LEU A 459 -21.54 -9.46 12.61
N VAL A 460 -22.83 -9.29 12.87
CA VAL A 460 -23.35 -8.12 13.61
C VAL A 460 -23.08 -8.32 15.09
N LEU A 461 -22.29 -7.43 15.69
CA LEU A 461 -21.92 -7.57 17.10
C LEU A 461 -23.03 -7.04 18.02
N ASP A 462 -23.27 -7.75 19.13
CA ASP A 462 -24.26 -7.37 20.13
C ASP A 462 -23.86 -6.06 20.85
N LYS A 463 -24.73 -5.05 20.76
CA LYS A 463 -24.44 -3.69 21.29
C LYS A 463 -24.31 -3.64 22.82
N SER A 464 -25.05 -4.48 23.53
CA SER A 464 -25.18 -4.43 24.99
C SER A 464 -24.07 -5.22 25.68
N TYR A 465 -23.75 -6.40 25.16
CA TYR A 465 -22.94 -7.39 25.85
C TYR A 465 -21.60 -7.68 25.17
N SER A 466 -21.46 -7.45 23.86
CA SER A 466 -20.18 -7.69 23.19
C SER A 466 -19.13 -6.69 23.69
N LYS A 467 -18.09 -7.23 24.33
CA LYS A 467 -16.90 -6.45 24.65
C LYS A 467 -16.15 -6.04 23.38
N LEU A 468 -16.21 -6.86 22.31
CA LEU A 468 -15.61 -6.51 21.03
C LEU A 468 -16.30 -5.29 20.40
N TYR A 469 -17.64 -5.25 20.44
CA TYR A 469 -18.43 -4.10 19.99
C TYR A 469 -17.99 -2.82 20.72
N LYS A 470 -17.90 -2.85 22.05
CA LYS A 470 -17.50 -1.68 22.85
C LYS A 470 -16.13 -1.15 22.43
N VAL A 471 -15.14 -2.02 22.22
CA VAL A 471 -13.79 -1.59 21.85
C VAL A 471 -13.69 -1.14 20.39
N LEU A 472 -14.58 -1.57 19.50
CA LEU A 472 -14.61 -1.08 18.11
C LEU A 472 -15.45 0.20 17.97
N ASN A 473 -16.44 0.40 18.84
CA ASN A 473 -17.27 1.60 18.92
C ASN A 473 -16.63 2.73 19.73
N ASP A 474 -15.50 2.48 20.40
CA ASP A 474 -14.80 3.45 21.22
C ASP A 474 -13.84 4.31 20.38
N PHE A 475 -14.24 5.56 20.15
CA PHE A 475 -13.45 6.57 19.43
C PHE A 475 -12.54 7.40 20.36
N THR A 476 -12.43 7.06 21.65
CA THR A 476 -11.80 7.94 22.65
C THR A 476 -10.27 7.88 22.72
N GLU A 477 -9.62 6.83 22.20
CA GLU A 477 -8.15 6.71 22.24
C GLU A 477 -7.38 7.15 20.97
N SER A 478 -8.06 7.66 19.94
CA SER A 478 -7.41 8.30 18.79
C SER A 478 -8.33 9.37 18.21
N LYS A 479 -7.89 10.64 18.17
CA LYS A 479 -8.53 11.65 17.32
C LYS A 479 -8.57 11.10 15.90
N VAL A 480 -9.78 10.90 15.36
CA VAL A 480 -10.10 10.19 14.12
C VAL A 480 -9.92 8.66 14.22
N PRO A 481 -10.91 7.85 13.81
CA PRO A 481 -10.72 6.41 13.75
C PRO A 481 -9.58 6.10 12.78
N GLY A 482 -8.50 5.51 13.30
CA GLY A 482 -7.41 4.98 12.49
C GLY A 482 -7.95 3.97 11.47
N THR A 483 -7.31 3.85 10.30
CA THR A 483 -7.62 2.80 9.33
C THR A 483 -7.43 1.41 9.94
N ASN A 484 -6.62 1.26 11.00
CA ASN A 484 -6.47 0.01 11.75
C ASN A 484 -6.62 0.22 13.27
N VAL A 485 -7.42 -0.63 13.93
CA VAL A 485 -7.61 -0.69 15.38
C VAL A 485 -6.78 -1.82 15.98
N PHE A 486 -5.89 -1.51 16.93
CA PHE A 486 -5.02 -2.46 17.62
C PHE A 486 -5.54 -2.78 19.02
N LYS A 487 -5.64 -4.06 19.38
CA LYS A 487 -6.08 -4.45 20.73
C LYS A 487 -4.92 -4.57 21.72
N LYS A 488 -5.06 -3.93 22.89
CA LYS A 488 -4.05 -3.96 23.97
C LYS A 488 -4.12 -5.22 24.86
N LYS A 489 -5.27 -5.89 24.94
CA LYS A 489 -5.54 -7.05 25.82
C LYS A 489 -6.44 -8.09 25.14
N ASP A 490 -6.48 -9.31 25.69
CA ASP A 490 -7.45 -10.35 25.32
C ASP A 490 -8.88 -9.90 25.68
N ILE A 491 -9.85 -10.29 24.86
CA ILE A 491 -11.28 -10.00 25.05
C ILE A 491 -12.03 -11.32 25.26
N GLU A 492 -12.97 -11.33 26.20
CA GLU A 492 -13.89 -12.45 26.37
C GLU A 492 -14.93 -12.44 25.26
N CYS A 493 -15.19 -13.62 24.70
CA CYS A 493 -16.19 -13.76 23.65
C CYS A 493 -17.61 -13.64 24.22
N TYR A 494 -18.54 -13.23 23.36
CA TYR A 494 -19.97 -13.28 23.63
C TYR A 494 -20.73 -13.95 22.48
N SER A 495 -21.72 -14.80 22.80
CA SER A 495 -22.61 -15.46 21.83
C SER A 495 -21.85 -16.10 20.65
N ASP A 496 -22.14 -15.70 19.40
CA ASP A 496 -21.54 -16.26 18.19
C ASP A 496 -20.03 -16.07 18.11
N GLU A 497 -19.47 -15.02 18.73
CA GLU A 497 -18.01 -14.85 18.87
C GLU A 497 -17.35 -16.03 19.60
N CYS A 498 -18.10 -16.75 20.43
CA CYS A 498 -17.60 -17.92 21.14
C CYS A 498 -17.59 -19.19 20.28
N ILE A 499 -18.40 -19.22 19.23
CA ILE A 499 -18.70 -20.40 18.42
C ILE A 499 -17.87 -20.40 17.14
N VAL A 500 -17.79 -19.26 16.45
CA VAL A 500 -17.09 -19.13 15.16
C VAL A 500 -15.60 -19.45 15.26
N ASN A 501 -15.05 -20.06 14.21
CA ASN A 501 -13.61 -20.37 14.15
C ASN A 501 -12.78 -19.12 13.81
N THR A 502 -13.28 -18.27 12.92
CA THR A 502 -12.65 -17.02 12.46
C THR A 502 -13.73 -15.97 12.20
N LEU A 503 -13.31 -14.72 11.96
CA LEU A 503 -14.14 -13.65 11.44
C LEU A 503 -13.55 -13.14 10.12
N LYS A 504 -14.41 -12.75 9.17
CA LYS A 504 -14.01 -11.98 7.98
C LYS A 504 -14.20 -10.49 8.24
N GLN A 505 -15.44 -10.11 8.57
CA GLN A 505 -15.85 -8.73 8.86
C GLN A 505 -16.84 -8.69 10.02
N VAL A 506 -16.85 -7.56 10.72
CA VAL A 506 -17.83 -7.24 11.78
C VAL A 506 -18.50 -5.90 11.51
N GLU A 507 -19.78 -5.80 11.87
CA GLU A 507 -20.54 -4.55 11.84
C GLU A 507 -20.71 -3.96 13.24
N VAL A 508 -20.47 -2.66 13.35
CA VAL A 508 -20.66 -1.86 14.56
C VAL A 508 -21.40 -0.57 14.17
N ASN A 509 -22.69 -0.47 14.49
CA ASN A 509 -23.52 0.72 14.18
C ASN A 509 -23.50 1.15 12.71
N GLY A 510 -23.64 0.21 11.76
CA GLY A 510 -23.59 0.53 10.33
C GLY A 510 -22.20 0.87 9.79
N ILE A 511 -21.15 0.72 10.62
CA ILE A 511 -19.74 0.83 10.23
C ILE A 511 -19.13 -0.57 10.17
N PHE A 512 -18.39 -0.86 9.10
CA PHE A 512 -17.78 -2.16 8.85
C PHE A 512 -16.29 -2.16 9.21
N TYR A 513 -15.87 -3.25 9.86
CA TYR A 513 -14.46 -3.52 10.16
C TYR A 513 -14.04 -4.88 9.63
N GLU A 514 -12.96 -4.93 8.86
CA GLU A 514 -12.33 -6.15 8.36
C GLU A 514 -11.32 -6.69 9.38
N TYR A 515 -11.35 -7.98 9.69
CA TYR A 515 -10.35 -8.58 10.59
C TYR A 515 -9.07 -8.94 9.83
N ILE A 516 -7.93 -8.41 10.29
CA ILE A 516 -6.61 -8.75 9.73
C ILE A 516 -6.04 -9.95 10.49
N ARG A 517 -6.18 -11.14 9.90
CA ARG A 517 -5.60 -12.39 10.40
C ARG A 517 -4.07 -12.33 10.39
N PRO A 518 -3.35 -12.75 11.45
CA PRO A 518 -1.89 -12.90 11.42
C PRO A 518 -1.41 -13.75 10.24
N SER A 519 -0.21 -13.45 9.72
CA SER A 519 0.41 -14.24 8.67
C SER A 519 0.77 -15.64 9.16
N CYS A 520 0.55 -16.63 8.29
CA CYS A 520 0.86 -18.03 8.53
C CYS A 520 0.97 -18.76 7.19
N VAL A 521 1.50 -19.98 7.22
CA VAL A 521 1.69 -20.83 6.05
C VAL A 521 1.03 -22.19 6.23
N HIS A 522 0.81 -22.90 5.13
CA HIS A 522 0.38 -24.28 5.07
C HIS A 522 1.54 -25.14 4.58
N LEU A 523 1.66 -26.37 5.08
CA LEU A 523 2.57 -27.35 4.48
C LEU A 523 1.90 -27.97 3.25
N SER A 524 2.70 -28.25 2.23
CA SER A 524 2.20 -28.73 0.93
C SER A 524 1.65 -30.16 0.99
N PHE A 525 2.23 -31.01 1.84
CA PHE A 525 1.71 -32.35 2.07
C PHE A 525 1.12 -32.45 3.48
N PHE A 526 0.01 -33.18 3.63
CA PHE A 526 -0.63 -33.48 4.91
C PHE A 526 -1.25 -34.89 4.88
N GLU A 527 -1.36 -35.53 6.05
CA GLU A 527 -1.96 -36.86 6.24
C GLU A 527 -3.36 -36.79 6.85
N ASN A 528 -4.07 -37.93 6.83
CA ASN A 528 -5.41 -38.10 7.40
C ASN A 528 -6.40 -37.05 6.87
N SER A 529 -6.34 -36.81 5.56
CA SER A 529 -7.12 -35.77 4.89
C SER A 529 -8.56 -36.20 4.64
N LYS A 530 -9.46 -35.21 4.55
CA LYS A 530 -10.85 -35.42 4.16
C LYS A 530 -11.12 -34.72 2.84
N SER A 531 -12.07 -35.26 2.10
CA SER A 531 -12.52 -34.64 0.85
C SER A 531 -13.31 -33.36 1.16
N ILE A 532 -13.06 -32.33 0.37
CA ILE A 532 -13.96 -31.17 0.22
C ILE A 532 -14.56 -31.22 -1.17
N ARG A 533 -15.85 -30.89 -1.29
CA ARG A 533 -16.62 -30.99 -2.55
C ARG A 533 -17.30 -29.65 -2.89
N LYS A 534 -17.42 -29.37 -4.18
CA LYS A 534 -18.07 -28.17 -4.75
C LYS A 534 -19.33 -28.61 -5.52
N ARG A 535 -20.35 -27.73 -5.58
CA ARG A 535 -21.65 -28.02 -6.23
C ARG A 535 -21.52 -28.40 -7.71
N ASN A 536 -20.52 -27.86 -8.41
CA ASN A 536 -20.28 -28.08 -9.83
C ASN A 536 -19.57 -29.41 -10.16
N GLY A 537 -19.52 -30.37 -9.24
CA GLY A 537 -18.98 -31.71 -9.51
C GLY A 537 -17.47 -31.85 -9.36
N TYR A 538 -16.81 -30.96 -8.61
CA TYR A 538 -15.38 -31.11 -8.30
C TYR A 538 -15.11 -31.42 -6.84
N ALA A 539 -14.02 -32.14 -6.59
CA ALA A 539 -13.57 -32.51 -5.26
C ALA A 539 -12.04 -32.45 -5.11
N MET A 540 -11.55 -32.25 -3.89
CA MET A 540 -10.11 -32.25 -3.58
C MET A 540 -9.82 -32.68 -2.13
N CYS A 541 -8.56 -32.99 -1.82
CA CYS A 541 -8.12 -33.33 -0.46
C CYS A 541 -7.81 -32.08 0.37
N GLU A 542 -8.15 -32.09 1.65
CA GLU A 542 -7.78 -31.01 2.57
C GLU A 542 -7.56 -31.49 4.02
N ASN A 543 -6.73 -30.78 4.76
CA ASN A 543 -6.41 -31.09 6.15
C ASN A 543 -7.58 -30.72 7.07
N LYS A 544 -8.09 -31.71 7.82
CA LYS A 544 -9.22 -31.58 8.75
C LYS A 544 -9.11 -30.45 9.79
N SER A 545 -7.88 -30.02 10.11
CA SER A 545 -7.60 -28.97 11.08
C SER A 545 -7.65 -27.56 10.49
N ASN A 546 -7.63 -27.41 9.17
CA ASN A 546 -7.71 -26.11 8.50
C ASN A 546 -9.13 -25.52 8.57
N ILE A 547 -9.22 -24.19 8.75
CA ILE A 547 -10.48 -23.44 8.74
C ILE A 547 -10.79 -23.05 7.29
N ILE A 548 -11.32 -23.98 6.51
CA ILE A 548 -11.22 -23.89 5.04
C ILE A 548 -12.44 -24.39 4.26
N ALA A 549 -13.46 -24.99 4.87
CA ALA A 549 -14.68 -25.34 4.15
C ALA A 549 -15.92 -25.05 4.99
N ALA A 550 -17.03 -24.80 4.30
CA ALA A 550 -18.33 -24.54 4.90
C ALA A 550 -18.97 -25.84 5.44
N SER A 551 -20.00 -25.69 6.28
CA SER A 551 -20.73 -26.80 6.89
C SER A 551 -22.03 -27.11 6.14
N ALA A 552 -21.97 -27.83 5.01
CA ALA A 552 -23.19 -28.34 4.40
C ALA A 552 -23.63 -29.64 5.07
N CYS A 553 -24.90 -29.68 5.50
CA CYS A 553 -25.51 -30.82 6.17
C CYS A 553 -26.66 -31.39 5.34
N THR A 554 -26.91 -32.69 5.46
CA THR A 554 -28.03 -33.38 4.83
C THR A 554 -28.77 -34.24 5.85
N LYS A 555 -30.09 -34.41 5.69
CA LYS A 555 -30.91 -35.29 6.53
C LYS A 555 -30.65 -36.74 6.20
N VAL A 556 -30.49 -37.57 7.23
CA VAL A 556 -30.34 -39.02 7.08
C VAL A 556 -31.72 -39.63 6.73
N SER A 557 -32.05 -39.73 5.43
CA SER A 557 -33.25 -40.42 4.94
C SER A 557 -33.04 -41.94 4.92
N ARG A 558 -34.10 -42.72 5.25
CA ARG A 558 -34.15 -44.19 5.09
C ARG A 558 -34.73 -44.64 3.73
N LYS A 559 -35.14 -43.72 2.85
CA LYS A 559 -35.75 -44.04 1.54
C LYS A 559 -35.12 -43.17 0.44
N GLU A 560 -34.60 -43.83 -0.60
CA GLU A 560 -33.92 -43.24 -1.77
C GLU A 560 -34.78 -42.27 -2.61
N SER A 561 -36.09 -42.18 -2.37
CA SER A 561 -37.04 -41.46 -3.22
C SER A 561 -37.47 -40.05 -2.76
N GLN A 562 -36.93 -39.52 -1.66
CA GLN A 562 -37.23 -38.14 -1.20
C GLN A 562 -36.01 -37.22 -1.36
N LYS A 563 -35.97 -36.48 -2.47
CA LYS A 563 -35.01 -35.40 -2.71
C LYS A 563 -35.18 -34.32 -1.65
N GLN A 564 -34.16 -34.04 -0.83
CA GLN A 564 -34.17 -32.94 0.13
C GLN A 564 -32.88 -32.12 -0.03
N GLY A 565 -33.02 -30.79 -0.06
CA GLY A 565 -31.90 -29.86 -0.20
C GLY A 565 -30.96 -29.86 1.01
N ALA A 566 -29.67 -29.63 0.76
CA ALA A 566 -28.66 -29.46 1.81
C ALA A 566 -28.96 -28.23 2.70
N ILE A 567 -28.70 -28.32 4.00
CA ILE A 567 -28.94 -27.25 4.98
C ILE A 567 -27.58 -26.83 5.58
N ASP A 568 -27.28 -25.53 5.66
CA ASP A 568 -26.11 -25.03 6.39
C ASP A 568 -26.53 -24.35 7.71
N PHE A 569 -25.69 -24.52 8.72
CA PHE A 569 -25.80 -23.86 10.02
C PHE A 569 -24.68 -22.82 10.19
N CYS A 570 -24.50 -21.95 9.19
CA CYS A 570 -23.52 -20.87 9.23
C CYS A 570 -23.95 -19.76 10.21
N LYS A 571 -22.97 -19.00 10.74
CA LYS A 571 -23.19 -17.83 11.60
C LYS A 571 -23.17 -16.50 10.86
N TYR A 572 -22.56 -16.49 9.70
CA TYR A 572 -22.52 -15.39 8.74
C TYR A 572 -22.19 -16.00 7.37
N SER A 573 -22.56 -15.34 6.27
CA SER A 573 -22.38 -15.93 4.93
C SER A 573 -20.89 -16.08 4.59
N GLY A 574 -20.53 -17.21 4.00
CA GLY A 574 -19.14 -17.54 3.72
C GLY A 574 -18.30 -17.86 4.97
N GLU A 575 -18.93 -18.24 6.09
CA GLU A 575 -18.23 -18.80 7.24
C GLU A 575 -17.49 -20.09 6.85
N LEU A 576 -16.22 -20.15 7.22
CA LEU A 576 -15.37 -21.33 7.04
C LEU A 576 -15.10 -21.95 8.40
N VAL A 577 -15.13 -23.27 8.44
CA VAL A 577 -14.95 -24.05 9.66
C VAL A 577 -13.96 -25.18 9.47
N THR A 578 -13.49 -25.75 10.58
CA THR A 578 -12.74 -27.01 10.56
C THR A 578 -13.68 -28.20 10.38
N TYR A 579 -13.17 -29.34 9.92
CA TYR A 579 -13.97 -30.56 9.75
C TYR A 579 -14.67 -30.98 11.04
N LYS A 580 -13.97 -30.88 12.19
CA LYS A 580 -14.53 -31.18 13.52
C LYS A 580 -15.74 -30.30 13.84
N THR A 581 -15.65 -29.00 13.51
CA THR A 581 -16.74 -28.05 13.75
C THR A 581 -17.91 -28.30 12.81
N GLY A 582 -17.64 -28.52 11.51
CA GLY A 582 -18.66 -28.87 10.52
C GLY A 582 -19.43 -30.13 10.89
N LYS A 583 -18.72 -31.23 11.19
CA LYS A 583 -19.32 -32.49 11.65
C LYS A 583 -20.18 -32.29 12.90
N LYS A 584 -19.67 -31.56 13.90
CA LYS A 584 -20.41 -31.28 15.14
C LYS A 584 -21.71 -30.51 14.87
N ARG A 585 -21.69 -29.52 13.96
CA ARG A 585 -22.87 -28.73 13.61
C ARG A 585 -23.95 -29.61 12.98
N CYS A 586 -23.60 -30.40 11.96
CA CYS A 586 -24.55 -31.31 11.32
C CYS A 586 -25.10 -32.35 12.31
N SER A 587 -24.25 -33.00 13.11
CA SER A 587 -24.72 -33.99 14.08
C SER A 587 -25.59 -33.43 15.22
N SER A 588 -25.57 -32.11 15.46
CA SER A 588 -26.28 -31.48 16.58
C SER A 588 -27.74 -31.13 16.32
N LYS A 589 -28.18 -31.13 15.05
CA LYS A 589 -29.53 -30.72 14.66
C LYS A 589 -30.15 -31.70 13.67
N TRP A 590 -31.42 -32.03 13.92
CA TRP A 590 -32.35 -32.64 12.97
C TRP A 590 -31.90 -33.96 12.31
N ASN A 591 -31.11 -34.78 13.02
CA ASN A 591 -30.59 -36.06 12.51
C ASN A 591 -29.89 -35.89 11.13
N THR A 592 -29.02 -34.89 11.03
CA THR A 592 -28.28 -34.57 9.80
C THR A 592 -26.81 -35.02 9.88
N ASN A 593 -26.18 -35.25 8.72
CA ASN A 593 -24.76 -35.57 8.58
C ASN A 593 -24.10 -34.65 7.53
N LEU A 594 -22.78 -34.68 7.40
CA LEU A 594 -22.08 -33.96 6.33
C LEU A 594 -22.47 -34.53 4.95
N VAL A 595 -22.60 -33.64 3.97
CA VAL A 595 -22.97 -33.99 2.60
C VAL A 595 -21.94 -34.93 1.96
N THR A 596 -22.43 -36.01 1.34
CA THR A 596 -21.61 -37.03 0.68
C THR A 596 -21.48 -36.84 -0.83
N GLY A 597 -22.48 -36.26 -1.51
CA GLY A 597 -22.37 -35.87 -2.93
C GLY A 597 -23.50 -36.31 -3.86
N GLU A 598 -24.45 -37.14 -3.41
CA GLU A 598 -25.32 -37.91 -4.31
C GLU A 598 -26.43 -37.12 -5.02
N TYR A 599 -27.35 -36.47 -4.31
CA TYR A 599 -28.62 -36.02 -4.93
C TYR A 599 -29.27 -34.83 -4.21
N GLU A 600 -28.55 -34.25 -3.26
CA GLU A 600 -29.00 -33.24 -2.28
C GLU A 600 -28.81 -31.79 -2.78
N PHE A 601 -28.29 -31.64 -4.01
CA PHE A 601 -27.99 -30.36 -4.65
C PHE A 601 -29.01 -29.95 -5.73
N SER A 602 -30.00 -30.80 -6.01
CA SER A 602 -30.97 -30.59 -7.10
C SER A 602 -32.16 -29.70 -6.74
N ASP A 603 -32.41 -29.45 -5.45
CA ASP A 603 -33.57 -28.67 -4.93
C ASP A 603 -33.09 -27.55 -3.98
N TRP A 604 -32.25 -26.65 -4.50
CA TRP A 604 -31.75 -25.48 -3.74
C TRP A 604 -32.72 -24.29 -3.72
N SER A 605 -33.86 -24.38 -4.41
CA SER A 605 -34.86 -23.29 -4.50
C SER A 605 -35.51 -22.92 -3.17
N ASP A 606 -35.43 -23.78 -2.15
CA ASP A 606 -36.06 -23.53 -0.84
C ASP A 606 -35.11 -22.97 0.25
N ILE A 607 -33.79 -22.86 -0.02
CA ILE A 607 -32.81 -22.37 0.98
C ILE A 607 -32.76 -20.83 1.04
N ASP A 608 -33.31 -20.13 0.05
CA ASP A 608 -33.46 -18.68 0.04
C ASP A 608 -34.45 -18.13 1.10
N THR A 609 -35.16 -19.01 1.83
CA THR A 609 -36.22 -18.61 2.78
C THR A 609 -35.83 -18.60 4.25
N TYR A 610 -34.59 -18.98 4.63
CA TYR A 610 -34.18 -18.88 6.05
C TYR A 610 -33.62 -17.49 6.40
N PRO A 611 -33.96 -16.93 7.59
CA PRO A 611 -33.61 -15.55 7.98
C PRO A 611 -32.10 -15.23 8.07
N ASN A 612 -31.20 -16.19 7.80
CA ASN A 612 -29.77 -16.08 8.07
C ASN A 612 -28.87 -16.07 6.81
N GLY A 613 -29.43 -16.10 5.59
CA GLY A 613 -28.75 -15.66 4.36
C GLY A 613 -27.41 -16.35 3.98
N CYS A 614 -27.16 -17.60 4.38
CA CYS A 614 -25.94 -18.32 4.01
C CYS A 614 -25.89 -18.55 2.49
N VAL A 615 -24.95 -17.89 1.78
CA VAL A 615 -24.77 -18.06 0.32
C VAL A 615 -23.86 -19.27 0.07
N HIS A 616 -24.28 -20.17 -0.82
CA HIS A 616 -23.64 -21.49 -0.97
C HIS A 616 -23.11 -21.83 -2.36
N ASP A 617 -23.52 -21.11 -3.42
CA ASP A 617 -23.26 -21.53 -4.81
C ASP A 617 -21.78 -21.62 -5.18
N TYR A 618 -20.90 -20.97 -4.41
CA TYR A 618 -19.49 -20.80 -4.75
C TYR A 618 -18.53 -21.44 -3.73
N TYR A 619 -19.02 -22.06 -2.65
CA TYR A 619 -18.17 -22.55 -1.56
C TYR A 619 -17.86 -24.04 -1.64
N TRP A 620 -16.71 -24.40 -1.05
CA TRP A 620 -16.32 -25.77 -0.78
C TRP A 620 -16.94 -26.24 0.53
N HIS A 621 -17.41 -27.48 0.55
CA HIS A 621 -18.07 -28.08 1.71
C HIS A 621 -17.30 -29.31 2.20
N TRP A 622 -17.26 -29.50 3.51
CA TRP A 622 -16.68 -30.69 4.11
C TRP A 622 -17.49 -31.95 3.75
N SER A 623 -16.82 -32.99 3.28
CA SER A 623 -17.38 -34.32 3.06
C SER A 623 -16.79 -35.33 4.05
N PRO A 624 -17.54 -36.36 4.49
CA PRO A 624 -17.00 -37.39 5.37
C PRO A 624 -16.06 -38.36 4.63
N LYS A 625 -16.03 -38.34 3.28
CA LYS A 625 -15.21 -39.20 2.41
C LYS A 625 -13.72 -38.95 2.62
N ASP A 626 -12.93 -40.03 2.56
CA ASP A 626 -11.48 -39.95 2.68
C ASP A 626 -10.83 -39.47 1.38
N CYS A 627 -9.60 -38.97 1.50
CA CYS A 627 -8.82 -38.47 0.38
C CYS A 627 -7.33 -38.70 0.67
N THR A 628 -6.54 -38.97 -0.37
CA THR A 628 -5.10 -39.26 -0.24
C THR A 628 -4.29 -38.35 -1.15
N LEU A 629 -3.25 -37.72 -0.62
CA LEU A 629 -2.28 -36.97 -1.41
C LEU A 629 -1.22 -37.91 -1.98
N VAL A 630 -0.77 -37.62 -3.19
CA VAL A 630 0.24 -38.38 -3.92
C VAL A 630 1.22 -37.39 -4.54
N ALA A 631 2.51 -37.74 -4.59
CA ALA A 631 3.55 -36.94 -5.22
C ALA A 631 3.84 -37.46 -6.62
N LYS A 632 3.68 -36.61 -7.63
CA LYS A 632 4.13 -36.86 -9.01
C LYS A 632 5.53 -36.28 -9.16
N VAL A 633 6.53 -37.14 -9.28
CA VAL A 633 7.96 -36.78 -9.38
C VAL A 633 8.35 -36.73 -10.85
N PHE A 634 8.88 -35.59 -11.30
CA PHE A 634 9.40 -35.43 -12.65
C PHE A 634 10.75 -36.14 -12.80
N GLY A 635 10.89 -37.01 -13.78
CA GLY A 635 12.03 -37.91 -13.89
C GLY A 635 13.37 -37.21 -14.16
N GLU A 636 13.35 -36.06 -14.83
CA GLU A 636 14.56 -35.35 -15.27
C GLU A 636 15.27 -34.63 -14.12
N ASN A 637 14.53 -33.89 -13.29
CA ASN A 637 15.09 -33.00 -12.27
C ASN A 637 14.56 -33.24 -10.85
N GLY A 638 13.63 -34.19 -10.67
CA GLY A 638 13.05 -34.51 -9.36
C GLY A 638 12.05 -33.47 -8.83
N ASN A 639 11.63 -32.48 -9.63
CA ASN A 639 10.55 -31.58 -9.24
C ASN A 639 9.27 -32.35 -8.97
N ILE A 640 8.41 -31.81 -8.11
CA ILE A 640 7.20 -32.48 -7.66
C ILE A 640 5.96 -31.68 -8.03
N ALA A 641 4.93 -32.38 -8.48
CA ALA A 641 3.56 -31.91 -8.52
C ALA A 641 2.71 -32.67 -7.48
N VAL A 642 1.73 -31.98 -6.90
CA VAL A 642 0.80 -32.58 -5.93
C VAL A 642 -0.40 -33.14 -6.69
N VAL A 643 -0.76 -34.39 -6.38
CA VAL A 643 -1.91 -35.09 -6.96
C VAL A 643 -2.86 -35.50 -5.84
N HIS A 644 -4.16 -35.28 -6.03
CA HIS A 644 -5.20 -35.68 -5.10
C HIS A 644 -5.92 -36.93 -5.61
N GLN A 645 -5.94 -37.98 -4.79
CA GLN A 645 -6.70 -39.20 -5.05
C GLN A 645 -7.93 -39.24 -4.14
N LEU A 646 -9.10 -39.19 -4.75
CA LEU A 646 -10.39 -39.23 -4.06
C LEU A 646 -10.81 -40.68 -3.79
N ASP A 647 -11.45 -40.91 -2.65
CA ASP A 647 -12.19 -42.16 -2.39
C ASP A 647 -13.58 -42.04 -3.04
N ILE A 648 -13.72 -42.61 -4.24
CA ILE A 648 -14.94 -42.58 -5.07
C ILE A 648 -15.62 -43.95 -4.99
N ASP A 649 -16.91 -43.97 -4.67
CA ASP A 649 -17.70 -45.20 -4.62
C ASP A 649 -18.40 -45.44 -5.97
N SER A 650 -17.91 -46.40 -6.74
CA SER A 650 -18.33 -46.68 -8.12
C SER A 650 -19.77 -47.22 -8.27
N LYS A 651 -20.53 -47.43 -7.18
CA LYS A 651 -21.96 -47.76 -7.24
C LYS A 651 -22.88 -46.59 -6.91
N ILE A 652 -22.34 -45.53 -6.31
CA ILE A 652 -23.07 -44.42 -5.68
C ILE A 652 -22.74 -43.07 -6.38
N ASP A 653 -21.47 -42.86 -6.77
CA ASP A 653 -21.00 -41.60 -7.37
C ASP A 653 -21.17 -41.55 -8.92
N ASN A 654 -21.83 -42.53 -9.57
CA ASN A 654 -21.89 -42.62 -11.05
C ASN A 654 -22.86 -41.63 -11.72
N ASP A 655 -23.82 -41.06 -11.00
CA ASP A 655 -24.79 -40.12 -11.59
C ASP A 655 -24.32 -38.65 -11.57
N ILE A 656 -23.30 -38.33 -10.76
CA ILE A 656 -22.57 -37.06 -10.77
C ILE A 656 -21.08 -37.42 -10.71
N ASN A 657 -20.44 -37.61 -11.88
CA ASN A 657 -19.00 -37.88 -11.97
C ASN A 657 -18.19 -36.76 -11.29
N PHE A 658 -17.88 -36.91 -10.00
CA PHE A 658 -16.99 -35.97 -9.31
C PHE A 658 -15.59 -36.12 -9.88
N SER A 659 -15.05 -35.05 -10.45
CA SER A 659 -13.67 -35.02 -10.94
C SER A 659 -12.75 -34.38 -9.90
N VAL A 660 -11.50 -34.84 -9.87
CA VAL A 660 -10.44 -34.13 -9.14
C VAL A 660 -10.30 -32.75 -9.76
N TRP A 661 -10.14 -31.74 -8.92
CA TRP A 661 -9.86 -30.39 -9.38
C TRP A 661 -8.62 -30.41 -10.32
N PRO A 662 -8.69 -29.90 -11.57
CA PRO A 662 -7.70 -30.17 -12.63
C PRO A 662 -6.24 -29.87 -12.25
N GLU A 663 -6.02 -28.95 -11.33
CA GLU A 663 -4.69 -28.57 -10.84
C GLU A 663 -3.98 -29.66 -10.04
N PHE A 664 -4.75 -30.63 -9.54
CA PHE A 664 -4.31 -31.71 -8.68
C PHE A 664 -4.69 -33.08 -9.25
N ASP A 665 -5.15 -33.15 -10.50
CA ASP A 665 -5.28 -34.43 -11.20
C ASP A 665 -3.90 -35.02 -11.53
N ASP A 666 -3.83 -36.23 -12.06
CA ASP A 666 -2.57 -36.88 -12.42
C ASP A 666 -1.94 -36.36 -13.72
N GLU A 667 -2.67 -35.60 -14.53
CA GLU A 667 -2.21 -34.97 -15.78
C GLU A 667 -1.58 -33.58 -15.56
N ASN A 668 -1.74 -33.01 -14.37
CA ASN A 668 -1.26 -31.66 -14.07
C ASN A 668 0.27 -31.51 -14.29
N LEU A 669 0.65 -30.29 -14.70
CA LEU A 669 2.04 -29.90 -15.00
C LEU A 669 2.59 -28.89 -13.98
N ASN A 670 1.98 -28.79 -12.80
CA ASN A 670 2.31 -27.78 -11.79
C ASN A 670 3.50 -28.23 -10.93
N TYR A 671 4.64 -28.43 -11.58
CA TYR A 671 5.87 -28.86 -10.91
C TYR A 671 6.53 -27.70 -10.16
N PHE A 672 6.92 -27.96 -8.92
CA PHE A 672 7.78 -27.08 -8.14
C PHE A 672 8.99 -27.86 -7.58
N PRO A 673 10.13 -27.18 -7.39
CA PRO A 673 11.34 -27.81 -6.88
C PRO A 673 11.23 -28.23 -5.42
N VAL A 674 11.91 -29.32 -5.07
CA VAL A 674 12.12 -29.76 -3.68
C VAL A 674 13.57 -30.20 -3.46
N TYR A 675 14.01 -30.17 -2.21
CA TYR A 675 15.37 -30.58 -1.84
C TYR A 675 15.39 -32.02 -1.37
N TRP A 676 15.74 -32.94 -2.27
CA TRP A 676 15.87 -34.36 -1.99
C TRP A 676 17.10 -34.68 -1.16
N GLN A 677 16.95 -35.56 -0.17
CA GLN A 677 18.09 -36.02 0.62
C GLN A 677 19.13 -36.71 -0.27
N LYS A 678 20.39 -36.22 -0.22
CA LYS A 678 21.52 -36.70 -1.05
C LYS A 678 21.26 -36.62 -2.56
N ASN A 679 20.36 -35.75 -3.01
CA ASN A 679 19.95 -35.60 -4.41
C ASN A 679 19.46 -36.92 -5.05
N LYS A 680 18.74 -37.75 -4.28
CA LYS A 680 18.19 -39.04 -4.73
C LYS A 680 16.67 -38.99 -4.75
N TYR A 681 16.08 -39.37 -5.88
CA TYR A 681 14.64 -39.41 -6.08
C TYR A 681 14.19 -40.58 -6.98
N PRO A 682 12.92 -41.02 -6.87
CA PRO A 682 12.34 -41.98 -7.81
C PRO A 682 12.27 -41.37 -9.22
N ASN A 683 12.73 -42.10 -10.23
CA ASN A 683 12.60 -41.71 -11.63
C ASN A 683 12.38 -42.95 -12.52
N PRO A 684 11.87 -42.81 -13.76
CA PRO A 684 11.64 -43.95 -14.65
C PRO A 684 12.90 -44.81 -14.87
N GLY A 685 14.08 -44.18 -14.95
CA GLY A 685 15.37 -44.87 -15.11
C GLY A 685 15.73 -45.82 -13.97
N ASN A 686 15.36 -45.52 -12.72
CA ASN A 686 15.53 -46.40 -11.57
C ASN A 686 14.29 -47.27 -11.25
N LYS A 687 13.41 -47.46 -12.25
CA LYS A 687 12.12 -48.16 -12.13
C LYS A 687 11.26 -47.56 -11.02
N CYS A 688 11.22 -46.23 -10.93
CA CYS A 688 10.50 -45.48 -9.91
C CYS A 688 10.75 -46.01 -8.49
N GLY A 689 12.03 -46.13 -8.14
CA GLY A 689 12.49 -46.59 -6.84
C GLY A 689 12.30 -48.09 -6.62
N LYS A 690 12.63 -48.93 -7.61
CA LYS A 690 12.44 -50.40 -7.57
C LYS A 690 10.96 -50.83 -7.47
N LYS A 691 10.08 -50.24 -8.28
CA LYS A 691 8.61 -50.46 -8.28
C LYS A 691 7.92 -50.01 -6.99
N ALA A 692 8.55 -49.13 -6.21
CA ALA A 692 7.93 -48.54 -5.03
C ALA A 692 6.89 -47.47 -5.41
N CYS A 693 7.02 -46.88 -6.60
CA CYS A 693 6.01 -46.04 -7.23
C CYS A 693 5.64 -46.55 -8.63
N THR A 694 4.54 -46.03 -9.19
CA THR A 694 4.11 -46.32 -10.56
C THR A 694 4.68 -45.30 -11.54
N ILE A 695 5.01 -45.72 -12.77
CA ILE A 695 5.41 -44.80 -13.84
C ILE A 695 4.15 -44.07 -14.31
N THR A 696 4.25 -42.77 -14.58
CA THR A 696 3.15 -41.96 -15.12
C THR A 696 2.80 -42.40 -16.55
N TYR A 697 1.57 -42.11 -16.99
CA TYR A 697 1.10 -42.54 -18.33
C TYR A 697 1.98 -42.00 -19.47
N ASP A 698 2.48 -40.78 -19.34
CA ASP A 698 3.40 -40.14 -20.28
C ASP A 698 4.83 -40.72 -20.26
N GLY A 699 5.15 -41.60 -19.31
CA GLY A 699 6.48 -42.18 -19.14
C GLY A 699 7.55 -41.22 -18.60
N LEU A 700 7.20 -39.97 -18.29
CA LEU A 700 8.15 -38.91 -17.93
C LEU A 700 8.42 -38.82 -16.42
N GLY A 701 7.61 -39.47 -15.58
CA GLY A 701 7.69 -39.34 -14.14
C GLY A 701 7.24 -40.56 -13.35
N CYS A 702 7.17 -40.39 -12.03
CA CYS A 702 6.76 -41.41 -11.08
C CYS A 702 5.65 -40.88 -10.18
N LEU A 703 4.57 -41.64 -10.03
CA LEU A 703 3.46 -41.34 -9.14
C LEU A 703 3.58 -42.15 -7.84
N CYS A 704 3.87 -41.45 -6.74
CA CYS A 704 4.30 -42.06 -5.49
C CYS A 704 3.41 -41.68 -4.30
N LYS A 705 2.95 -42.67 -3.53
CA LYS A 705 2.29 -42.42 -2.24
C LYS A 705 3.26 -41.73 -1.28
N VAL A 706 2.74 -40.79 -0.49
CA VAL A 706 3.52 -40.04 0.49
C VAL A 706 3.16 -40.42 1.92
N VAL A 707 4.14 -40.34 2.82
CA VAL A 707 3.99 -40.46 4.27
C VAL A 707 4.68 -39.27 4.91
N ILE A 708 4.10 -38.68 5.94
CA ILE A 708 4.63 -37.49 6.61
C ILE A 708 5.18 -37.89 7.95
N VAL A 709 6.47 -37.62 8.13
CA VAL A 709 7.20 -37.94 9.36
C VAL A 709 7.61 -36.65 10.01
N GLU A 710 7.09 -36.40 11.21
CA GLU A 710 7.43 -35.25 12.05
C GLU A 710 8.29 -35.71 13.23
N THR A 711 9.51 -35.18 13.33
CA THR A 711 10.44 -35.49 14.41
C THR A 711 10.90 -34.23 15.12
N PRO A 712 11.21 -34.28 16.44
CA PRO A 712 11.91 -33.20 17.10
C PRO A 712 13.29 -33.00 16.46
N VAL A 713 13.74 -31.75 16.37
CA VAL A 713 15.08 -31.41 15.84
C VAL A 713 16.12 -31.44 16.97
N PHE A 714 15.73 -30.90 18.12
CA PHE A 714 16.55 -30.84 19.31
C PHE A 714 15.93 -31.71 20.40
N GLU A 715 16.72 -32.62 20.96
CA GLU A 715 16.40 -33.36 22.19
C GLU A 715 17.04 -32.71 23.43
N GLU A 716 17.98 -31.78 23.20
CA GLU A 716 18.74 -31.04 24.20
C GLU A 716 18.91 -29.56 23.81
N ASN A 717 19.52 -28.76 24.70
CA ASN A 717 19.73 -27.34 24.44
C ASN A 717 20.58 -27.10 23.16
N PRO A 718 20.09 -26.28 22.20
CA PRO A 718 20.88 -25.90 21.03
C PRO A 718 22.13 -25.12 21.42
N ARG A 719 23.23 -25.31 20.70
CA ARG A 719 24.55 -24.73 21.02
C ARG A 719 24.61 -23.24 20.72
N SER A 720 23.86 -22.77 19.71
CA SER A 720 23.87 -21.37 19.27
C SER A 720 22.56 -20.95 18.58
N VAL A 721 22.36 -19.62 18.45
CA VAL A 721 21.23 -19.06 17.69
C VAL A 721 21.30 -19.48 16.22
N ASN A 722 22.50 -19.51 15.63
CA ASN A 722 22.68 -19.91 14.23
C ASN A 722 22.23 -21.36 13.98
N GLU A 723 22.47 -22.25 14.93
CA GLU A 723 22.02 -23.64 14.85
C GLU A 723 20.48 -23.76 14.89
N VAL A 724 19.80 -22.92 15.67
CA VAL A 724 18.33 -22.84 15.67
C VAL A 724 17.85 -22.36 14.30
N LEU A 725 18.46 -21.31 13.77
CA LEU A 725 18.04 -20.70 12.49
C LEU A 725 18.34 -21.57 11.27
N SER A 726 19.38 -22.42 11.32
CA SER A 726 19.74 -23.32 10.21
C SER A 726 18.91 -24.60 10.19
N ASN A 727 18.40 -25.05 11.35
CA ASN A 727 17.73 -26.35 11.47
C ASN A 727 16.22 -26.26 11.70
N LEU A 728 15.69 -25.14 12.23
CA LEU A 728 14.26 -24.95 12.43
C LEU A 728 13.66 -24.04 11.35
N ASN A 729 12.84 -24.62 10.49
CA ASN A 729 12.16 -23.90 9.41
C ASN A 729 10.69 -23.58 9.70
N ILE A 730 10.05 -24.28 10.66
CA ILE A 730 8.63 -24.09 10.97
C ILE A 730 8.50 -23.07 12.10
N GLY A 731 7.83 -21.95 11.83
CA GLY A 731 7.58 -20.91 12.84
C GLY A 731 6.51 -21.33 13.85
N SER A 732 6.40 -20.57 14.93
CA SER A 732 5.35 -20.70 15.94
C SER A 732 4.71 -19.35 16.22
N PHE A 733 3.42 -19.35 16.58
CA PHE A 733 2.82 -18.14 17.12
C PHE A 733 3.49 -17.77 18.44
N PRO A 734 3.56 -16.49 18.79
CA PRO A 734 4.18 -16.09 20.05
C PRO A 734 3.53 -16.79 21.26
N PRO A 735 4.33 -17.30 22.22
CA PRO A 735 3.83 -18.06 23.37
C PRO A 735 2.75 -17.33 24.18
N TYR A 736 2.79 -16.00 24.26
CA TYR A 736 1.76 -15.22 24.97
C TYR A 736 0.35 -15.32 24.34
N ILE A 737 0.25 -15.72 23.06
CA ILE A 737 -1.05 -15.99 22.41
C ILE A 737 -1.43 -17.47 22.60
N LEU A 738 -0.43 -18.34 22.69
CA LEU A 738 -0.55 -19.77 22.92
C LEU A 738 -0.58 -20.08 24.43
N LYS A 739 -1.73 -19.87 25.09
CA LYS A 739 -1.89 -20.02 26.56
C LYS A 739 -1.50 -21.39 27.16
N HIS A 740 -1.28 -22.41 26.33
CA HIS A 740 -0.83 -23.72 26.76
C HIS A 740 0.69 -23.82 26.92
N LEU A 741 1.46 -22.87 26.37
CA LEU A 741 2.91 -22.80 26.48
C LEU A 741 3.33 -21.85 27.61
N SER A 742 4.28 -22.30 28.42
CA SER A 742 4.90 -21.53 29.50
C SER A 742 6.39 -21.36 29.23
N PHE A 743 6.94 -20.20 29.63
CA PHE A 743 8.39 -20.00 29.64
C PHE A 743 9.05 -20.96 30.62
N ASP A 744 10.05 -21.68 30.13
CA ASP A 744 10.80 -22.66 30.91
C ASP A 744 12.17 -22.09 31.31
N GLN A 745 13.03 -21.86 30.32
CA GLN A 745 14.38 -21.35 30.54
C GLN A 745 14.89 -20.46 29.40
N LYS A 746 15.95 -19.70 29.70
CA LYS A 746 16.75 -18.97 28.72
C LYS A 746 18.15 -19.59 28.68
N PHE A 747 18.56 -20.05 27.51
CA PHE A 747 19.91 -20.55 27.26
C PHE A 747 20.62 -19.65 26.26
N LYS A 748 21.64 -18.89 26.72
CA LYS A 748 22.26 -17.81 25.92
C LYS A 748 21.18 -16.82 25.43
N ASP A 749 21.10 -16.57 24.13
CA ASP A 749 20.08 -15.70 23.51
C ASP A 749 18.84 -16.46 22.98
N ILE A 750 18.63 -17.69 23.46
CA ILE A 750 17.55 -18.58 23.06
C ILE A 750 16.56 -18.73 24.23
N TYR A 751 15.29 -18.46 23.97
CA TYR A 751 14.20 -18.55 24.93
C TYR A 751 13.41 -19.83 24.68
N ILE A 752 13.24 -20.70 25.66
CA ILE A 752 12.64 -22.02 25.50
C ILE A 752 11.29 -22.07 26.21
N TYR A 753 10.29 -22.63 25.53
CA TYR A 753 8.91 -22.72 26.01
C TYR A 753 8.39 -24.14 25.87
N HIS A 754 7.69 -24.63 26.90
CA HIS A 754 7.10 -25.97 26.96
C HIS A 754 5.64 -25.93 27.41
N ASN A 755 4.90 -27.01 27.14
CA ASN A 755 3.53 -27.20 27.65
C ASN A 755 3.48 -27.34 29.18
N LYS A 756 4.54 -27.89 29.77
CA LYS A 756 4.73 -28.04 31.22
C LYS A 756 6.23 -27.99 31.50
N LYS A 757 6.63 -27.32 32.58
CA LYS A 757 8.05 -27.13 32.95
C LYS A 757 8.76 -28.47 33.19
N GLY A 758 10.01 -28.57 32.77
CA GLY A 758 10.88 -29.74 33.01
C GLY A 758 10.55 -31.01 32.21
N ILE A 759 9.85 -30.90 31.09
CA ILE A 759 9.62 -32.02 30.15
C ILE A 759 10.79 -32.09 29.13
N PRO A 760 11.21 -33.29 28.68
CA PRO A 760 12.14 -33.43 27.56
C PRO A 760 11.70 -32.67 26.31
N PHE A 761 12.65 -32.31 25.46
CA PHE A 761 12.34 -31.57 24.25
C PHE A 761 11.59 -32.47 23.27
N ASP A 762 10.44 -31.99 22.83
CA ASP A 762 9.52 -32.69 21.94
C ASP A 762 9.07 -31.77 20.80
N THR A 763 8.18 -32.26 19.95
CA THR A 763 7.59 -31.47 18.85
C THR A 763 6.71 -30.30 19.34
N GLY A 764 6.27 -30.33 20.61
CA GLY A 764 5.54 -29.25 21.26
C GLY A 764 6.43 -28.12 21.79
N THR A 765 7.75 -28.31 21.79
CA THR A 765 8.73 -27.33 22.29
C THR A 765 8.89 -26.17 21.31
N VAL A 766 8.93 -24.94 21.84
CA VAL A 766 9.07 -23.71 21.04
C VAL A 766 10.34 -22.95 21.44
N PHE A 767 11.13 -22.56 20.45
CA PHE A 767 12.32 -21.75 20.62
C PHE A 767 12.07 -20.32 20.14
N GLY A 768 12.36 -19.34 20.98
CA GLY A 768 12.33 -17.91 20.68
C GLY A 768 13.73 -17.36 20.52
N VAL A 769 14.00 -16.64 19.43
CA VAL A 769 15.28 -15.99 19.16
C VAL A 769 15.06 -14.55 18.70
N LYS A 770 15.97 -13.64 19.06
CA LYS A 770 15.91 -12.24 18.62
C LYS A 770 16.65 -12.10 17.29
N MET A 771 15.95 -11.71 16.23
CA MET A 771 16.50 -11.44 14.90
C MET A 771 16.15 -10.03 14.46
N HIS A 772 17.15 -9.25 14.03
CA HIS A 772 16.97 -7.88 13.51
C HIS A 772 16.06 -7.00 14.42
N GLY A 773 16.25 -7.09 15.74
CA GLY A 773 15.47 -6.35 16.73
C GLY A 773 14.11 -6.96 17.10
N LYS A 774 13.63 -8.01 16.42
CA LYS A 774 12.32 -8.65 16.65
C LYS A 774 12.47 -10.09 17.17
N MET A 775 11.57 -10.50 18.05
CA MET A 775 11.50 -11.90 18.48
C MET A 775 10.81 -12.74 17.39
N LYS A 776 11.48 -13.81 16.94
CA LYS A 776 10.89 -14.88 16.14
C LYS A 776 10.79 -16.15 16.98
N TYR A 777 9.78 -16.96 16.71
CA TYR A 777 9.51 -18.21 17.42
C TYR A 777 9.42 -19.36 16.43
N PHE A 778 10.01 -20.49 16.79
CA PHE A 778 10.13 -21.68 15.95
C PHE A 778 9.65 -22.92 16.70
N LYS A 779 8.94 -23.81 16.01
CA LYS A 779 8.58 -25.13 16.57
C LYS A 779 9.79 -26.05 16.46
N ASN A 780 10.00 -26.88 17.45
CA ASN A 780 11.00 -27.95 17.44
C ASN A 780 10.54 -29.12 16.56
N ILE A 781 10.29 -28.88 15.27
CA ILE A 781 9.74 -29.88 14.36
C ILE A 781 10.47 -29.82 13.02
N LEU A 782 10.87 -30.99 12.54
CA LEU A 782 11.23 -31.23 11.14
C LEU A 782 10.15 -32.09 10.50
N SER A 783 9.41 -31.52 9.55
CA SER A 783 8.40 -32.23 8.76
C SER A 783 9.03 -32.75 7.46
N LYS A 784 9.13 -34.07 7.33
CA LYS A 784 9.65 -34.76 6.13
C LYS A 784 8.52 -35.45 5.39
N VAL A 785 8.61 -35.42 4.07
CA VAL A 785 7.76 -36.21 3.17
C VAL A 785 8.58 -37.39 2.71
N GLU A 786 8.23 -38.57 3.19
CA GLU A 786 8.77 -39.83 2.69
C GLU A 786 7.94 -40.30 1.51
N VAL A 787 8.63 -40.66 0.43
CA VAL A 787 7.98 -41.04 -0.83
C VAL A 787 8.18 -42.52 -1.05
N ALA A 788 7.08 -43.26 -1.19
CA ALA A 788 7.03 -44.71 -1.20
C ALA A 788 7.45 -45.37 0.13
N LYS A 789 6.53 -46.13 0.72
CA LYS A 789 6.67 -46.76 2.05
C LYS A 789 7.96 -47.60 2.13
N ASN A 790 8.78 -47.38 3.16
CA ASN A 790 10.10 -48.00 3.37
C ASN A 790 11.20 -47.62 2.36
N SER A 791 11.06 -46.51 1.63
CA SER A 791 12.10 -46.04 0.72
C SER A 791 13.17 -45.19 1.44
N LYS A 792 14.32 -45.00 0.78
CA LYS A 792 15.37 -44.05 1.20
C LYS A 792 15.12 -42.61 0.67
N TYR A 793 13.98 -42.36 0.03
CA TYR A 793 13.68 -41.11 -0.66
C TYR A 793 12.77 -40.23 0.19
N HIS A 794 13.30 -39.09 0.62
CA HIS A 794 12.52 -38.08 1.32
C HIS A 794 13.04 -36.68 1.04
N PHE A 795 12.16 -35.71 1.25
CA PHE A 795 12.47 -34.29 1.16
C PHE A 795 11.75 -33.53 2.29
N ARG A 796 12.17 -32.30 2.58
CA ARG A 796 11.51 -31.44 3.57
C ARG A 796 10.15 -30.98 3.04
N ASN A 797 9.11 -31.03 3.86
CA ASN A 797 7.77 -30.59 3.48
C ASN A 797 7.76 -29.06 3.24
N PRO A 798 7.48 -28.60 2.00
CA PRO A 798 7.60 -27.18 1.66
C PRO A 798 6.39 -26.36 2.14
N PRO A 799 6.62 -25.16 2.72
CA PRO A 799 5.54 -24.24 3.06
C PRO A 799 4.99 -23.52 1.83
N LYS A 800 3.73 -23.09 1.93
CA LYS A 800 3.03 -22.22 0.99
C LYS A 800 2.06 -21.30 1.72
N PHE A 801 1.79 -20.12 1.18
CA PHE A 801 0.86 -19.16 1.80
C PHE A 801 -0.61 -19.50 1.57
N TYR A 802 -0.90 -20.18 0.46
CA TYR A 802 -2.26 -20.49 0.01
C TYR A 802 -2.72 -21.88 0.45
N SER A 803 -4.01 -22.04 0.78
CA SER A 803 -4.63 -23.37 0.75
C SER A 803 -4.80 -23.81 -0.70
N TYR A 804 -4.89 -25.13 -0.95
CA TYR A 804 -5.17 -25.64 -2.30
C TYR A 804 -6.60 -25.35 -2.75
N ARG A 805 -7.51 -25.14 -1.79
CA ARG A 805 -8.86 -24.66 -2.05
C ARG A 805 -8.88 -23.32 -2.80
N ASP A 806 -7.91 -22.47 -2.48
CA ASP A 806 -7.91 -21.06 -2.87
C ASP A 806 -7.53 -20.82 -4.34
N ALA A 807 -7.21 -21.89 -5.09
CA ALA A 807 -6.98 -21.83 -6.52
C ALA A 807 -8.18 -21.23 -7.29
N ASP A 808 -9.39 -21.41 -6.74
CA ASP A 808 -10.61 -21.44 -7.53
C ASP A 808 -11.81 -20.70 -6.90
N MET A 809 -11.49 -19.71 -6.05
CA MET A 809 -12.33 -18.71 -5.36
C MET A 809 -12.27 -18.73 -3.81
N GLU A 810 -11.95 -17.54 -3.29
CA GLU A 810 -12.08 -17.02 -1.93
C GLU A 810 -11.37 -17.71 -0.76
N VAL A 811 -10.04 -17.55 -0.71
CA VAL A 811 -9.20 -16.93 0.37
C VAL A 811 -7.86 -16.52 -0.28
N SER A 812 -7.12 -15.47 0.08
CA SER A 812 -7.50 -14.08 0.33
C SER A 812 -6.41 -13.21 -0.31
N ARG A 813 -6.76 -12.08 -0.93
CA ARG A 813 -5.78 -11.07 -1.40
C ARG A 813 -4.74 -10.75 -0.31
N ARG A 814 -5.12 -10.85 0.96
CA ARG A 814 -4.24 -10.82 2.13
C ARG A 814 -3.11 -11.85 2.09
N ASP A 815 -3.39 -13.12 1.86
CA ASP A 815 -2.35 -14.16 1.88
C ASP A 815 -1.37 -13.99 0.70
N ALA A 816 -1.83 -13.40 -0.40
CA ALA A 816 -0.99 -12.91 -1.49
C ALA A 816 -0.04 -11.80 -1.07
N VAL A 817 -0.58 -10.80 -0.37
CA VAL A 817 0.21 -9.72 0.19
C VAL A 817 1.22 -10.27 1.20
N TYR A 818 0.88 -11.28 2.00
CA TYR A 818 1.80 -11.93 2.93
C TYR A 818 2.93 -12.69 2.23
N GLU A 819 2.65 -13.39 1.13
CA GLU A 819 3.69 -14.03 0.33
C GLU A 819 4.64 -12.98 -0.27
N THR A 820 4.10 -11.91 -0.87
CA THR A 820 4.90 -10.81 -1.40
C THR A 820 5.71 -10.11 -0.31
N ASP A 821 5.12 -9.88 0.87
CA ASP A 821 5.83 -9.30 2.01
C ASP A 821 6.97 -10.22 2.49
N ALA A 822 6.78 -11.54 2.45
CA ALA A 822 7.83 -12.50 2.77
C ALA A 822 8.95 -12.54 1.73
N VAL A 823 8.63 -12.40 0.44
CA VAL A 823 9.64 -12.23 -0.62
C VAL A 823 10.45 -10.95 -0.40
N LEU A 824 9.78 -9.84 -0.13
CA LEU A 824 10.43 -8.56 0.15
C LEU A 824 11.28 -8.63 1.42
N ASP A 825 10.81 -9.29 2.48
CA ASP A 825 11.60 -9.52 3.69
C ASP A 825 12.83 -10.39 3.41
N HIS A 826 12.69 -11.43 2.57
CA HIS A 826 13.80 -12.30 2.19
C HIS A 826 14.91 -11.51 1.48
N LEU A 827 14.54 -10.63 0.55
CA LEU A 827 15.50 -9.75 -0.13
C LEU A 827 16.06 -8.70 0.83
N PHE A 828 15.22 -8.05 1.62
CA PHE A 828 15.63 -6.97 2.51
C PHE A 828 16.62 -7.42 3.58
N TYR A 829 16.39 -8.56 4.21
CA TYR A 829 17.27 -9.11 5.25
C TYR A 829 18.42 -9.96 4.70
N HIS A 830 18.52 -10.09 3.37
CA HIS A 830 19.63 -10.82 2.77
C HIS A 830 20.98 -10.15 3.14
N PRO A 831 22.03 -10.91 3.49
CA PRO A 831 23.30 -10.34 3.94
C PRO A 831 23.95 -9.37 2.94
N ASN A 832 23.62 -9.51 1.65
CA ASN A 832 24.17 -8.66 0.60
C ASN A 832 23.47 -7.30 0.44
N THR A 833 22.25 -7.14 0.97
CA THR A 833 21.47 -5.91 0.78
C THR A 833 22.12 -4.71 1.43
N ALA A 834 22.61 -4.85 2.66
CA ALA A 834 23.28 -3.77 3.37
C ALA A 834 24.54 -3.24 2.63
N PRO A 835 25.55 -4.05 2.28
CA PRO A 835 26.72 -3.56 1.56
C PRO A 835 26.38 -3.06 0.15
N PHE A 836 25.46 -3.73 -0.57
CA PHE A 836 25.05 -3.31 -1.91
C PHE A 836 24.40 -1.92 -1.91
N ILE A 837 23.38 -1.71 -1.07
CA ILE A 837 22.67 -0.44 -0.99
C ILE A 837 23.57 0.67 -0.44
N SER A 838 24.42 0.36 0.54
CA SER A 838 25.39 1.33 1.09
C SER A 838 26.33 1.83 0.02
N ASN A 839 26.94 0.93 -0.77
CA ASN A 839 27.83 1.33 -1.86
C ASN A 839 27.11 2.20 -2.91
N ARG A 840 25.89 1.82 -3.33
CA ARG A 840 25.10 2.62 -4.28
C ARG A 840 24.75 4.01 -3.75
N LEU A 841 24.39 4.13 -2.48
CA LEU A 841 24.06 5.43 -1.88
C LEU A 841 25.30 6.32 -1.75
N ILE A 842 26.45 5.76 -1.34
CA ILE A 842 27.72 6.49 -1.27
C ILE A 842 28.07 7.08 -2.64
N GLN A 843 28.00 6.26 -3.69
CA GLN A 843 28.22 6.70 -5.08
C GLN A 843 27.30 7.85 -5.48
N ARG A 844 26.01 7.78 -5.17
CA ARG A 844 25.04 8.85 -5.51
C ARG A 844 25.16 10.09 -4.63
N LEU A 845 25.88 10.02 -3.51
CA LEU A 845 26.04 11.11 -2.54
C LEU A 845 27.41 11.79 -2.57
N GLY A 846 28.33 11.37 -3.43
CA GLY A 846 29.50 12.17 -3.76
C GLY A 846 30.83 11.42 -3.87
N VAL A 847 30.87 10.11 -3.69
CA VAL A 847 32.12 9.33 -3.69
C VAL A 847 32.00 8.13 -4.62
N SER A 848 32.66 8.20 -5.79
CA SER A 848 32.57 7.17 -6.83
C SER A 848 33.28 5.86 -6.46
N ASN A 849 34.38 5.95 -5.70
CA ASN A 849 35.27 4.84 -5.35
C ASN A 849 35.51 4.78 -3.83
N PRO A 850 34.49 4.45 -3.02
CA PRO A 850 34.64 4.42 -1.57
C PRO A 850 35.56 3.29 -1.12
N SER A 851 36.32 3.50 -0.03
CA SER A 851 37.12 2.43 0.54
C SER A 851 36.25 1.30 1.14
N PRO A 852 36.78 0.07 1.26
CA PRO A 852 36.05 -1.02 1.92
C PRO A 852 35.65 -0.68 3.37
N ASN A 853 36.48 0.08 4.09
CA ASN A 853 36.16 0.48 5.46
C ASN A 853 34.98 1.45 5.52
N TYR A 854 34.89 2.38 4.56
CA TYR A 854 33.77 3.30 4.47
C TYR A 854 32.45 2.56 4.16
N VAL A 855 32.46 1.65 3.18
CA VAL A 855 31.29 0.81 2.90
C VAL A 855 30.88 -0.02 4.13
N LYS A 856 31.86 -0.59 4.86
CA LYS A 856 31.61 -1.35 6.09
C LYS A 856 30.93 -0.51 7.16
N ASN A 857 31.37 0.72 7.39
CA ASN A 857 30.78 1.62 8.39
C ASN A 857 29.30 1.90 8.07
N VAL A 858 29.02 2.27 6.82
CA VAL A 858 27.67 2.58 6.36
C VAL A 858 26.77 1.35 6.37
N ALA A 859 27.27 0.20 5.91
CA ALA A 859 26.53 -1.07 5.94
C ALA A 859 26.25 -1.54 7.37
N THR A 860 27.15 -1.26 8.32
CA THR A 860 26.94 -1.53 9.74
C THR A 860 25.86 -0.62 10.32
N ALA A 861 25.86 0.67 9.97
CA ALA A 861 24.78 1.59 10.35
C ALA A 861 23.43 1.13 9.79
N PHE A 862 23.38 0.71 8.51
CA PHE A 862 22.19 0.12 7.91
C PHE A 862 21.72 -1.13 8.68
N CYS A 863 22.61 -2.06 9.00
CA CYS A 863 22.26 -3.28 9.72
C CYS A 863 21.75 -3.03 11.15
N THR A 864 22.40 -2.13 11.87
CA THR A 864 22.08 -1.84 13.28
C THR A 864 20.96 -0.81 13.45
N GLY A 865 20.74 0.01 12.43
CA GLY A 865 19.86 1.17 12.47
C GLY A 865 20.33 2.29 13.39
N LEU A 866 21.62 2.31 13.73
CA LEU A 866 22.23 3.29 14.64
C LEU A 866 23.57 3.76 14.08
N PHE A 867 23.80 5.07 14.14
CA PHE A 867 25.11 5.67 13.86
C PHE A 867 25.48 6.64 14.97
N LYS A 868 26.68 6.51 15.53
CA LYS A 868 27.20 7.38 16.58
C LYS A 868 28.26 8.29 15.99
N TRP A 869 28.09 9.60 16.17
CA TRP A 869 29.04 10.60 15.72
C TRP A 869 29.67 11.33 16.90
N ASN A 870 31.00 11.39 16.91
CA ASN A 870 31.80 11.95 18.00
C ASN A 870 32.46 13.30 17.61
N GLY A 871 31.97 13.96 16.56
CA GLY A 871 32.58 15.20 16.03
C GLY A 871 32.19 16.50 16.77
N THR A 872 31.34 16.43 17.79
CA THR A 872 30.92 17.55 18.63
C THR A 872 31.15 17.27 20.12
N ALA A 873 31.14 18.31 20.97
CA ALA A 873 31.23 18.18 22.43
C ALA A 873 30.13 17.29 23.03
N GLU A 874 29.01 17.10 22.32
CA GLU A 874 27.97 16.11 22.64
C GLU A 874 28.04 14.93 21.65
N ASN A 875 27.95 13.71 22.17
CA ASN A 875 27.83 12.49 21.35
C ASN A 875 26.41 12.42 20.75
N ILE A 876 26.30 12.52 19.43
CA ILE A 876 25.02 12.44 18.72
C ILE A 876 24.80 11.02 18.21
N VAL A 877 23.60 10.48 18.43
CA VAL A 877 23.19 9.16 17.91
C VAL A 877 22.04 9.35 16.92
N PHE A 878 22.22 8.85 15.71
CA PHE A 878 21.23 8.88 14.64
C PHE A 878 20.57 7.51 14.47
N GLY A 879 19.29 7.50 14.05
CA GLY A 879 18.52 6.30 13.76
C GLY A 879 17.68 5.77 14.91
N LYS A 880 16.77 4.83 14.60
CA LYS A 880 15.79 4.26 15.54
C LYS A 880 16.15 2.84 16.01
N GLY A 881 17.28 2.28 15.59
CA GLY A 881 17.72 0.93 15.98
C GLY A 881 17.03 -0.21 15.24
N PHE A 882 16.51 0.06 14.04
CA PHE A 882 15.92 -0.93 13.16
C PHE A 882 16.81 -1.18 11.95
N TYR A 883 16.96 -2.44 11.54
CA TYR A 883 17.65 -2.80 10.31
C TYR A 883 17.04 -2.02 9.11
N GLY A 884 17.90 -1.46 8.26
CA GLY A 884 17.54 -0.65 7.09
C GLY A 884 17.06 0.78 7.36
N ASP A 885 17.38 1.35 8.54
CA ASP A 885 17.09 2.74 8.88
C ASP A 885 17.97 3.71 8.10
N LEU A 886 17.36 4.44 7.17
CA LEU A 886 18.07 5.35 6.25
C LEU A 886 18.56 6.63 6.94
N MET A 887 17.98 7.05 8.07
CA MET A 887 18.52 8.16 8.85
C MET A 887 19.91 7.81 9.35
N SER A 888 20.08 6.62 9.94
CA SER A 888 21.40 6.15 10.38
C SER A 888 22.36 5.94 9.22
N THR A 889 21.91 5.36 8.11
CA THR A 889 22.73 5.10 6.92
C THR A 889 23.23 6.40 6.28
N VAL A 890 22.36 7.36 6.02
CA VAL A 890 22.74 8.64 5.39
C VAL A 890 23.64 9.45 6.33
N SER A 891 23.37 9.43 7.64
CA SER A 891 24.26 10.08 8.61
C SER A 891 25.65 9.45 8.60
N ALA A 892 25.74 8.13 8.49
CA ALA A 892 27.00 7.41 8.38
C ALA A 892 27.76 7.76 7.09
N ILE A 893 27.07 8.06 5.99
CA ILE A 893 27.69 8.51 4.75
C ILE A 893 28.27 9.92 4.93
N LEU A 894 27.42 10.88 5.29
CA LEU A 894 27.81 12.30 5.29
C LEU A 894 28.78 12.69 6.41
N LEU A 895 28.92 11.86 7.44
CA LEU A 895 29.76 12.10 8.61
C LEU A 895 30.88 11.08 8.77
N ASP A 896 31.15 10.25 7.77
CA ASP A 896 32.31 9.37 7.78
C ASP A 896 33.61 10.19 7.70
N SER A 897 34.65 9.69 8.35
CA SER A 897 36.00 10.26 8.30
C SER A 897 36.54 10.39 6.87
N GLU A 898 36.22 9.45 5.98
CA GLU A 898 36.65 9.49 4.58
C GLU A 898 35.97 10.64 3.83
N PHE A 899 34.67 10.84 4.05
CA PHE A 899 33.89 11.91 3.40
C PHE A 899 34.28 13.31 3.88
N LEU A 900 34.73 13.45 5.13
CA LEU A 900 35.12 14.73 5.73
C LEU A 900 36.63 15.03 5.62
N SER A 901 37.39 14.17 4.91
CA SER A 901 38.85 14.23 4.89
C SER A 901 39.37 15.31 3.95
N VAL A 902 39.96 16.36 4.52
CA VAL A 902 40.62 17.45 3.75
C VAL A 902 41.75 16.94 2.85
N PRO A 903 42.62 15.98 3.27
CA PRO A 903 43.60 15.41 2.35
C PRO A 903 42.99 14.69 1.14
N LEU A 904 41.83 14.03 1.31
CA LEU A 904 41.15 13.37 0.18
C LEU A 904 40.48 14.38 -0.75
N ASP A 905 40.05 15.55 -0.25
CA ASP A 905 39.54 16.62 -1.12
C ASP A 905 40.60 17.13 -2.13
N ALA A 906 41.89 16.97 -1.82
CA ALA A 906 42.99 17.33 -2.71
C ALA A 906 43.39 16.19 -3.68
N ASP A 907 42.90 14.96 -3.47
CA ASP A 907 43.22 13.81 -4.31
C ASP A 907 42.31 13.80 -5.57
N PRO A 908 42.87 13.90 -6.78
CA PRO A 908 42.07 13.89 -8.01
C PRO A 908 41.36 12.56 -8.29
N THR A 909 41.71 11.49 -7.57
CA THR A 909 41.06 10.18 -7.66
C THR A 909 39.93 9.98 -6.65
N ALA A 910 39.81 10.87 -5.66
CA ALA A 910 38.77 10.85 -4.65
C ALA A 910 37.54 11.69 -5.06
N GLY A 911 36.40 11.43 -4.41
CA GLY A 911 35.14 12.12 -4.68
C GLY A 911 34.42 11.60 -5.93
N SER A 912 33.65 12.48 -6.58
CA SER A 912 32.86 12.17 -7.78
C SER A 912 32.70 13.40 -8.66
N MET A 913 32.43 13.17 -9.94
CA MET A 913 32.00 14.24 -10.83
C MET A 913 30.57 14.66 -10.45
N LYS A 914 30.33 15.96 -10.26
CA LYS A 914 28.97 16.43 -9.97
C LYS A 914 28.04 16.21 -11.18
N GLU A 915 26.89 15.60 -10.94
CA GLU A 915 25.84 15.35 -11.93
C GLU A 915 25.43 16.66 -12.65
N PRO A 916 25.28 16.68 -14.00
CA PRO A 916 25.03 17.91 -14.75
C PRO A 916 23.72 18.62 -14.38
N LEU A 917 22.64 17.89 -14.07
CA LEU A 917 21.39 18.52 -13.60
C LEU A 917 21.58 19.21 -12.24
N LEU A 918 22.36 18.60 -11.34
CA LEU A 918 22.67 19.18 -10.02
C LEU A 918 23.66 20.35 -10.12
N LYS A 919 24.57 20.34 -11.11
CA LYS A 919 25.40 21.50 -11.46
C LYS A 919 24.52 22.68 -11.85
N LEU A 920 23.54 22.47 -12.74
CA LEU A 920 22.60 23.52 -13.15
C LEU A 920 21.77 24.04 -11.97
N MET A 921 21.19 23.16 -11.14
CA MET A 921 20.41 23.60 -9.97
C MET A 921 21.28 24.37 -8.96
N GLY A 922 22.52 23.91 -8.73
CA GLY A 922 23.48 24.62 -7.87
C GLY A 922 23.85 26.00 -8.43
N PHE A 923 24.03 26.10 -9.75
CA PHE A 923 24.31 27.36 -10.44
C PHE A 923 23.15 28.35 -10.31
N LEU A 924 21.91 27.92 -10.54
CA LEU A 924 20.72 28.77 -10.35
C LEU A 924 20.58 29.28 -8.92
N ARG A 925 20.89 28.44 -7.93
CA ARG A 925 20.86 28.83 -6.51
C ARG A 925 21.96 29.82 -6.17
N ALA A 926 23.17 29.62 -6.70
CA ALA A 926 24.30 30.52 -6.48
C ALA A 926 24.05 31.93 -7.07
N LEU A 927 23.27 32.01 -8.16
CA LEU A 927 22.85 33.27 -8.77
C LEU A 927 21.53 33.82 -8.21
N GLU A 928 20.98 33.21 -7.15
CA GLU A 928 19.72 33.64 -6.51
C GLU A 928 18.56 33.81 -7.51
N TYR A 929 18.43 32.87 -8.45
CA TYR A 929 17.44 32.96 -9.52
C TYR A 929 16.02 33.20 -8.98
N ASN A 930 15.38 34.25 -9.51
CA ASN A 930 13.98 34.57 -9.25
C ASN A 930 13.16 34.55 -10.55
N SER A 931 12.01 33.90 -10.48
CA SER A 931 11.06 33.84 -11.59
C SER A 931 10.26 35.14 -11.69
N ALA A 932 9.91 35.53 -12.93
CA ALA A 932 9.08 36.71 -13.15
C ALA A 932 7.66 36.51 -12.59
N PRO A 933 6.98 37.55 -12.08
CA PRO A 933 5.65 37.41 -11.44
C PRO A 933 4.58 36.76 -12.31
N PHE A 934 4.67 36.92 -13.63
CA PHE A 934 3.73 36.38 -14.62
C PHE A 934 4.11 34.97 -15.13
N MET A 935 5.31 34.48 -14.78
CA MET A 935 5.78 33.11 -15.05
C MET A 935 6.51 32.58 -13.80
N PRO A 936 5.77 32.30 -12.71
CA PRO A 936 6.39 31.94 -11.43
C PRO A 936 7.09 30.57 -11.44
N GLU A 937 6.82 29.70 -12.43
CA GLU A 937 7.42 28.37 -12.54
C GLU A 937 8.73 28.35 -13.35
N LEU A 938 9.69 27.51 -12.93
CA LEU A 938 10.94 27.28 -13.64
C LEU A 938 10.74 26.34 -14.85
N ARG A 939 10.57 26.95 -16.02
CA ARG A 939 10.32 26.25 -17.29
C ARG A 939 11.60 26.10 -18.10
N MET A 940 12.10 24.88 -18.16
CA MET A 940 13.26 24.51 -18.96
C MET A 940 12.90 23.42 -19.96
N TYR A 941 13.52 23.46 -21.13
CA TYR A 941 13.23 22.57 -22.24
C TYR A 941 14.46 21.78 -22.67
N ASP A 942 14.21 20.49 -22.92
CA ASP A 942 15.14 19.58 -23.57
C ASP A 942 16.47 19.38 -22.83
N LEU A 943 16.43 19.34 -21.49
CA LEU A 943 17.62 19.09 -20.66
C LEU A 943 18.17 17.68 -20.86
N GLU A 944 17.35 16.71 -21.25
CA GLU A 944 17.81 15.36 -21.59
C GLU A 944 18.83 15.41 -22.73
N ARG A 945 18.53 16.12 -23.82
CA ARG A 945 19.46 16.30 -24.95
C ARG A 945 20.65 17.19 -24.58
N LYS A 946 20.40 18.30 -23.87
CA LYS A 946 21.44 19.30 -23.57
C LYS A 946 22.42 18.86 -22.48
N LEU A 947 21.96 18.11 -21.48
CA LEU A 947 22.74 17.73 -20.30
C LEU A 947 22.99 16.22 -20.21
N GLY A 948 22.27 15.40 -20.97
CA GLY A 948 22.22 13.94 -20.78
C GLY A 948 21.38 13.52 -19.56
N GLN A 949 20.71 14.46 -18.89
CA GLN A 949 20.01 14.21 -17.63
C GLN A 949 18.82 15.18 -17.43
N GLU A 950 17.64 14.63 -17.15
CA GLU A 950 16.42 15.37 -16.85
C GLU A 950 15.53 14.56 -15.90
N ALA A 951 14.89 15.21 -14.94
CA ALA A 951 14.05 14.54 -13.93
C ALA A 951 12.91 13.76 -14.59
N HIS A 952 12.62 12.55 -14.07
CA HIS A 952 11.61 11.62 -14.59
C HIS A 952 11.84 11.13 -16.04
N ALA A 953 13.01 11.39 -16.62
CA ALA A 953 13.38 10.98 -17.98
C ALA A 953 14.62 10.08 -17.98
N ALA A 954 14.70 9.13 -17.05
CA ALA A 954 15.74 8.12 -17.08
C ALA A 954 15.61 7.24 -18.35
N PRO A 955 16.69 6.98 -19.09
CA PRO A 955 16.62 6.31 -20.38
C PRO A 955 16.32 4.81 -20.27
N SER A 956 16.68 4.16 -19.15
CA SER A 956 16.50 2.72 -18.97
C SER A 956 16.39 2.33 -17.49
N VAL A 957 16.20 1.04 -17.22
CA VAL A 957 16.27 0.44 -15.87
C VAL A 957 17.63 0.62 -15.18
N PHE A 958 18.68 0.96 -15.94
CA PHE A 958 20.01 1.22 -15.40
C PHE A 958 20.23 2.69 -15.02
N SER A 959 19.16 3.49 -14.97
CA SER A 959 19.22 4.93 -14.70
C SER A 959 19.93 5.71 -15.81
N TYR A 960 20.40 6.93 -15.51
CA TYR A 960 21.11 7.79 -16.47
C TYR A 960 22.51 7.26 -16.80
N PHE A 961 23.15 6.57 -15.85
CA PHE A 961 24.50 6.04 -15.99
C PHE A 961 24.74 4.86 -15.05
N LEU A 962 25.60 3.96 -15.49
CA LEU A 962 26.04 2.76 -14.77
C LEU A 962 26.99 3.15 -13.64
N SER A 963 26.68 2.63 -12.47
CA SER A 963 27.46 2.80 -11.24
C SER A 963 28.89 2.25 -11.27
N ASN A 964 29.21 1.39 -12.23
CA ASN A 964 30.54 0.80 -12.44
C ASN A 964 31.16 1.27 -13.78
N PHE A 965 30.64 2.35 -14.37
CA PHE A 965 31.23 2.91 -15.57
C PHE A 965 32.61 3.47 -15.27
N SER A 966 33.58 3.11 -16.10
CA SER A 966 34.93 3.66 -16.09
C SER A 966 35.26 4.14 -17.50
N PRO A 967 35.54 5.45 -17.69
CA PRO A 967 35.89 5.98 -19.00
C PRO A 967 37.29 5.47 -19.42
N PRO A 968 37.52 5.23 -20.72
CA PRO A 968 38.83 4.80 -21.20
C PRO A 968 39.90 5.85 -20.87
N GLY A 969 41.10 5.40 -20.51
CA GLY A 969 42.23 6.26 -20.14
C GLY A 969 42.74 5.98 -18.72
N PRO A 970 43.34 6.98 -18.03
CA PRO A 970 43.99 6.78 -16.73
C PRO A 970 43.08 6.14 -15.66
N LEU A 971 41.80 6.53 -15.61
CA LEU A 971 40.85 5.96 -14.64
C LEU A 971 40.63 4.46 -14.85
N PHE A 972 40.44 4.03 -16.10
CA PHE A 972 40.31 2.61 -16.43
C PHE A 972 41.57 1.82 -16.09
N THR A 973 42.75 2.36 -16.43
CA THR A 973 44.04 1.72 -16.11
C THR A 973 44.25 1.59 -14.60
N SER A 974 43.77 2.55 -13.82
CA SER A 974 43.80 2.52 -12.35
C SER A 974 42.63 1.76 -11.71
N SER A 975 41.77 1.10 -12.50
CA SER A 975 40.58 0.38 -12.02
C SER A 975 39.60 1.24 -11.19
N LEU A 976 39.50 2.53 -11.54
CA LEU A 976 38.61 3.50 -10.90
C LEU A 976 37.35 3.74 -11.73
N TYR A 977 36.24 3.98 -11.05
CA TYR A 977 34.95 4.33 -11.64
C TYR A 977 34.71 5.83 -11.65
N ALA A 978 34.05 6.31 -12.70
CA ALA A 978 33.53 7.68 -12.79
C ALA A 978 32.13 7.64 -13.45
N PRO A 979 31.10 7.22 -12.70
CA PRO A 979 29.78 6.93 -13.25
C PRO A 979 29.17 8.08 -14.08
N GLU A 980 29.22 9.31 -13.56
CA GLU A 980 28.63 10.49 -14.19
C GLU A 980 29.30 10.87 -15.51
N ALA A 981 30.56 10.43 -15.73
CA ALA A 981 31.27 10.67 -16.98
C ALA A 981 30.59 10.00 -18.18
N GLN A 982 29.79 8.94 -17.96
CA GLN A 982 29.11 8.22 -19.04
C GLN A 982 28.17 9.12 -19.87
N ILE A 983 27.55 10.11 -19.23
CA ILE A 983 26.63 11.05 -19.88
C ILE A 983 27.29 12.37 -20.27
N GLN A 984 28.59 12.53 -20.02
CA GLN A 984 29.36 13.74 -20.37
C GLN A 984 30.07 13.54 -21.72
N THR A 985 29.27 13.40 -22.77
CA THR A 985 29.74 13.33 -24.15
C THR A 985 30.11 14.72 -24.69
N PRO A 986 30.95 14.84 -25.74
CA PRO A 986 31.29 16.14 -26.31
C PRO A 986 30.07 17.02 -26.67
N PRO A 987 28.99 16.48 -27.29
CA PRO A 987 27.78 17.27 -27.54
C PRO A 987 27.13 17.81 -26.26
N THR A 988 26.94 16.97 -25.24
CA THR A 988 26.32 17.39 -23.97
C THR A 988 27.17 18.39 -23.19
N ILE A 989 28.51 18.29 -23.28
CA ILE A 989 29.40 19.28 -22.65
C ILE A 989 29.24 20.64 -23.33
N ILE A 990 29.32 20.68 -24.67
CA ILE A 990 29.17 21.91 -25.45
C ILE A 990 27.79 22.53 -25.21
N ASP A 991 26.72 21.73 -25.28
CA ASP A 991 25.35 22.21 -25.06
C ASP A 991 25.12 22.70 -23.63
N SER A 992 25.71 22.04 -22.63
CA SER A 992 25.63 22.51 -21.24
C SER A 992 26.32 23.87 -21.04
N ILE A 993 27.48 24.07 -21.67
CA ILE A 993 28.23 25.34 -21.62
C ILE A 993 27.44 26.44 -22.33
N ASN A 994 26.96 26.17 -23.55
CA ASN A 994 26.14 27.11 -24.31
C ASN A 994 24.86 27.50 -23.55
N GLY A 995 24.20 26.52 -22.93
CA GLY A 995 23.01 26.75 -22.11
C GLY A 995 23.28 27.62 -20.88
N MET A 996 24.41 27.40 -20.19
CA MET A 996 24.81 28.21 -19.03
C MET A 996 25.22 29.63 -19.43
N LEU A 997 25.98 29.80 -20.53
CA LEU A 997 26.37 31.11 -21.04
C LEU A 997 25.15 31.92 -21.50
N SER A 998 24.26 31.29 -22.26
CA SER A 998 23.00 31.92 -22.68
C SER A 998 22.15 32.34 -21.49
N PHE A 999 22.13 31.54 -20.41
CA PHE A 999 21.42 31.90 -19.20
C PHE A 999 21.99 33.16 -18.52
N ILE A 1000 23.31 33.34 -18.51
CA ILE A 1000 23.95 34.54 -17.96
C ILE A 1000 23.66 35.77 -18.84
N GLU A 1001 23.78 35.61 -20.15
CA GLU A 1001 23.71 36.73 -21.10
C GLU A 1001 22.27 37.18 -21.39
N PHE A 1002 21.35 36.23 -21.53
CA PHE A 1002 19.99 36.47 -22.00
C PHE A 1002 18.90 36.03 -21.02
N GLY A 1003 19.26 35.42 -19.88
CA GLY A 1003 18.32 34.84 -18.94
C GLY A 1003 17.72 33.51 -19.43
N LEU A 1004 16.54 33.14 -18.91
CA LEU A 1004 15.89 31.87 -19.23
C LEU A 1004 15.17 31.91 -20.59
N VAL A 1005 15.95 31.99 -21.67
CA VAL A 1005 15.50 31.93 -23.07
C VAL A 1005 16.15 30.75 -23.80
N ASP A 1006 15.79 30.49 -25.05
CA ASP A 1006 16.36 29.42 -25.88
C ASP A 1006 17.45 29.90 -26.86
N CYS A 1007 17.70 31.20 -26.91
CA CYS A 1007 18.73 31.81 -27.76
C CYS A 1007 20.10 31.17 -27.50
N SER A 1008 20.90 30.99 -28.55
CA SER A 1008 22.26 30.42 -28.46
C SER A 1008 22.35 29.09 -27.70
N GLY A 1009 21.30 28.25 -27.76
CA GLY A 1009 21.26 26.96 -27.07
C GLY A 1009 20.76 27.03 -25.61
N GLY A 1010 20.21 28.16 -25.18
CA GLY A 1010 19.70 28.42 -23.83
C GLY A 1010 18.64 27.43 -23.33
N PHE A 1011 18.46 27.34 -22.01
CA PHE A 1011 17.57 26.34 -21.38
C PHE A 1011 16.06 26.67 -21.42
N GLY A 1012 15.66 27.89 -21.81
CA GLY A 1012 14.27 28.35 -21.79
C GLY A 1012 13.41 27.90 -22.98
N SER A 1013 12.18 28.44 -23.08
CA SER A 1013 11.30 28.31 -24.26
C SER A 1013 11.38 29.50 -25.19
N PHE A 1014 11.04 29.27 -26.47
CA PHE A 1014 10.84 30.31 -27.48
C PHE A 1014 9.75 31.29 -27.02
N SER A 1015 10.14 32.46 -26.51
CA SER A 1015 9.19 33.53 -26.19
C SER A 1015 9.32 34.62 -27.25
N TRP A 1016 8.29 34.80 -28.06
CA TRP A 1016 8.18 35.89 -29.05
C TRP A 1016 8.11 37.29 -28.41
N PHE A 1017 8.10 37.41 -27.07
CA PHE A 1017 7.68 38.61 -26.36
C PHE A 1017 8.70 39.25 -25.41
N ILE A 1018 9.93 38.74 -25.33
CA ILE A 1018 10.97 39.38 -24.51
C ILE A 1018 12.14 39.76 -25.41
N ARG A 1019 11.94 40.77 -26.27
CA ARG A 1019 13.05 41.67 -26.58
C ARG A 1019 13.17 42.63 -25.39
N PRO A 1020 14.36 42.81 -24.81
CA PRO A 1020 14.59 43.95 -23.92
C PRO A 1020 14.35 45.21 -24.76
N ARG A 1021 13.48 46.09 -24.27
CA ARG A 1021 13.54 47.51 -24.62
C ARG A 1021 14.46 48.19 -23.62
#